data_AF-A0A937WXK9-F1
#
_entry.id   AF-A0A937WXK9-F1
#
_cell.length_a   1.000
_cell.length_b   1.000
_cell.length_c   1.000
_cell.angle_alpha   90.00
_cell.angle_beta   90.00
_cell.angle_gamma   90.00
#
_symmetry.space_group_name_H-M   'P 1'
#
loop_
_entity.id
_entity.type
_entity.pdbx_description
1 polymer ?
#
loop_
_entity_poly.entity_id
_entity_poly.type
_entity_poly.pdbx_seq_one_letter_code
_entity_poly.pdbx_strand_id
1 'polypeptide(L)'
;MAGRGIRPEGFDLSPKLLAYLKSVLAGSYDIPLYCGDIETPPAHLEEQFDVLVGFFVLHHLFDLEKGMAGAARLLKPGGRMVFLEPNPFNPLYYAQVALTPRMKWRAEKGLTRMRPPILEKTMHKAGLSRFSMRRFGFFHRFSPIILPCMASNDSSKVFHSGVLPSPFSFSGATVSKRRFHVVPFMKNTISDGWFAVRKLWERASATSHLRVAGWAVLSILGIYHAICRGFLVDETWYLRVIQRMLEGETLYRDVYLNVTPLPAYLTVVWIGAFGVEMLAMRMLTVVCFLLTVAVCLRIARLVDIGKKAQGLPVISLCGYAPPGEIGLGAPYSPLAFLFFLCAFSLILKWKEEYPPPPVLPSEGRERKWRSLLLLASAGAIAALSFASKQNIGAIALALTGFVVVAADPRRSLGPIALLGSVFCLTTTALLLPVWFTGGWPQFLDYGFLNKTSYLTYGGISYWGGFWRLLKMISDPGAVDIVRQIGREAMSFFPIAAGMALVFSWRMLRSNRHIWPLWGFLIAGFLCAYPRFDYIHLAMALPPAMIGLLYAWRSFATVFAAWTRYVHAGVAVWVFLWSVYMARDGMHWLLSDHYRLADLPHYRGILAHHAWHEKVRRTAEDIRRYATDDHPFILGAFTGFYYLLTGLKTPTPFDIPMRTSLGLHGT
;
A
#
# COMPACT_ATOMS: atom_id res chain seq x y z
N MET A 1 -18.73 -7.71 -27.77
CA MET A 1 -18.81 -7.80 -29.25
C MET A 1 -19.93 -6.89 -29.76
N ALA A 2 -21.16 -7.02 -29.28
CA ALA A 2 -22.30 -6.17 -29.66
C ALA A 2 -22.03 -4.65 -29.56
N GLY A 3 -21.51 -4.16 -28.43
CA GLY A 3 -21.16 -2.73 -28.26
C GLY A 3 -20.02 -2.21 -29.16
N ARG A 4 -19.44 -3.04 -30.01
CA ARG A 4 -18.45 -2.65 -31.04
C ARG A 4 -18.99 -2.80 -32.46
N GLY A 5 -20.32 -2.92 -32.62
CA GLY A 5 -20.98 -3.08 -33.93
C GLY A 5 -20.89 -4.48 -34.55
N ILE A 6 -20.35 -5.47 -33.82
CA ILE A 6 -20.37 -6.88 -34.25
C ILE A 6 -21.77 -7.44 -33.94
N ARG A 7 -22.27 -8.37 -34.77
CA ARG A 7 -23.54 -9.08 -34.56
C ARG A 7 -23.28 -10.46 -33.96
N PRO A 8 -23.14 -10.59 -32.62
CA PRO A 8 -22.96 -11.90 -31.99
C PRO A 8 -24.30 -12.64 -31.88
N GLU A 9 -24.21 -13.97 -31.85
CA GLU A 9 -25.29 -14.88 -31.48
C GLU A 9 -24.76 -15.86 -30.43
N GLY A 10 -25.62 -16.34 -29.53
CA GLY A 10 -25.25 -17.25 -28.44
C GLY A 10 -25.71 -18.68 -28.71
N PHE A 11 -24.86 -19.66 -28.45
CA PHE A 11 -25.17 -21.08 -28.60
C PHE A 11 -24.64 -21.86 -27.39
N ASP A 12 -25.48 -22.62 -26.70
CA ASP A 12 -25.06 -23.46 -25.55
C ASP A 12 -26.00 -24.67 -25.38
N LEU A 13 -25.50 -25.77 -24.83
CA LEU A 13 -26.30 -26.95 -24.50
C LEU A 13 -27.18 -26.70 -23.27
N SER A 14 -26.79 -25.76 -22.41
CA SER A 14 -27.43 -25.47 -21.13
C SER A 14 -28.49 -24.37 -21.26
N PRO A 15 -29.79 -24.70 -21.14
CA PRO A 15 -30.84 -23.69 -21.15
C PRO A 15 -30.73 -22.72 -19.96
N LYS A 16 -30.10 -23.15 -18.86
CA LYS A 16 -29.86 -22.30 -17.68
C LYS A 16 -28.82 -21.22 -17.95
N LEU A 17 -27.75 -21.53 -18.69
CA LEU A 17 -26.73 -20.55 -19.04
C LEU A 17 -27.27 -19.52 -20.03
N LEU A 18 -28.08 -19.95 -20.99
CA LEU A 18 -28.75 -19.05 -21.94
C LEU A 18 -29.77 -18.13 -21.24
N ALA A 19 -30.55 -18.66 -20.30
CA ALA A 19 -31.46 -17.84 -19.50
C ALA A 19 -30.71 -16.79 -18.66
N TYR A 20 -29.56 -17.16 -18.07
CA TYR A 20 -28.69 -16.24 -17.36
C TYR A 20 -28.06 -15.19 -18.28
N LEU A 21 -27.56 -15.59 -19.46
CA LEU A 21 -27.04 -14.65 -20.45
C LEU A 21 -28.11 -13.65 -20.88
N LYS A 22 -29.34 -14.13 -21.13
CA LYS A 22 -30.48 -13.27 -21.46
C LYS A 22 -30.79 -12.26 -20.36
N SER A 23 -30.73 -12.66 -19.08
CA SER A 23 -30.99 -11.74 -17.97
C SER A 23 -29.89 -10.69 -17.80
N VAL A 24 -28.63 -11.05 -18.04
CA VAL A 24 -27.49 -10.11 -17.98
C VAL A 24 -27.53 -9.10 -19.14
N LEU A 25 -28.04 -9.50 -20.31
CA LEU A 25 -28.12 -8.64 -21.50
C LEU A 25 -29.41 -7.81 -21.55
N ALA A 26 -30.38 -8.08 -20.68
CA ALA A 26 -31.68 -7.41 -20.65
C ALA A 26 -31.50 -5.88 -20.58
N GLY A 27 -32.08 -5.17 -21.54
CA GLY A 27 -32.04 -3.71 -21.63
C GLY A 27 -30.78 -3.11 -22.27
N SER A 28 -29.78 -3.93 -22.65
CA SER A 28 -28.55 -3.44 -23.28
C SER A 28 -28.40 -3.89 -24.74
N TYR A 29 -28.64 -5.18 -25.03
CA TYR A 29 -28.52 -5.74 -26.37
C TYR A 29 -29.51 -6.88 -26.55
N ASP A 30 -30.18 -6.94 -27.70
CA ASP A 30 -31.00 -8.07 -28.10
C ASP A 30 -30.18 -8.99 -29.01
N ILE A 31 -29.82 -10.17 -28.50
CA ILE A 31 -28.94 -11.13 -29.16
C ILE A 31 -29.68 -12.46 -29.32
N PRO A 32 -29.74 -13.05 -30.53
CA PRO A 32 -30.30 -14.38 -30.73
C PRO A 32 -29.56 -15.44 -29.91
N LEU A 33 -30.33 -16.34 -29.26
CA LEU A 33 -29.81 -17.42 -28.41
C LEU A 33 -30.39 -18.77 -28.84
N TYR A 34 -29.52 -19.77 -29.00
CA TYR A 34 -29.86 -21.10 -29.47
C TYR A 34 -29.42 -22.15 -28.45
N CYS A 35 -30.38 -22.95 -27.99
CA CYS A 35 -30.10 -24.08 -27.11
C CYS A 35 -29.90 -25.34 -27.96
N GLY A 36 -28.72 -25.95 -27.91
CA GLY A 36 -28.44 -27.12 -28.73
C GLY A 36 -27.08 -27.76 -28.49
N ASP A 37 -26.89 -28.95 -29.05
CA ASP A 37 -25.61 -29.65 -29.06
C ASP A 37 -24.81 -29.26 -30.30
N ILE A 38 -23.55 -28.84 -30.11
CA ILE A 38 -22.67 -28.44 -31.20
C ILE A 38 -22.23 -29.62 -32.08
N GLU A 39 -22.39 -30.87 -31.61
CA GLU A 39 -22.17 -32.07 -32.43
C GLU A 39 -23.23 -32.19 -33.55
N THR A 40 -24.44 -31.70 -33.27
CA THR A 40 -25.60 -31.75 -34.17
C THR A 40 -26.34 -30.41 -34.15
N PRO A 41 -25.73 -29.34 -34.69
CA PRO A 41 -26.37 -28.04 -34.74
C PRO A 41 -27.68 -28.09 -35.56
N PRO A 42 -28.66 -27.23 -35.24
CA PRO A 42 -29.86 -27.06 -36.05
C PRO A 42 -29.54 -26.69 -37.49
N ALA A 43 -30.22 -27.31 -38.46
CA ALA A 43 -29.97 -27.10 -39.90
C ALA A 43 -30.08 -25.63 -40.35
N HIS A 44 -30.94 -24.83 -39.72
CA HIS A 44 -31.10 -23.42 -40.05
C HIS A 44 -29.90 -22.54 -39.64
N LEU A 45 -28.96 -23.08 -38.85
CA LEU A 45 -27.72 -22.40 -38.43
C LEU A 45 -26.51 -22.82 -39.26
N GLU A 46 -26.67 -23.75 -40.20
CA GLU A 46 -25.58 -24.16 -41.08
C GLU A 46 -25.20 -23.02 -42.04
N GLU A 47 -23.90 -22.84 -42.22
CA GLU A 47 -23.28 -21.82 -43.07
C GLU A 47 -23.74 -20.37 -42.79
N GLN A 48 -24.10 -20.04 -41.54
CA GLN A 48 -24.56 -18.70 -41.18
C GLN A 48 -23.45 -17.78 -40.65
N PHE A 49 -22.35 -18.33 -40.12
CA PHE A 49 -21.39 -17.56 -39.33
C PHE A 49 -20.05 -17.34 -40.03
N ASP A 50 -19.55 -16.10 -39.98
CA ASP A 50 -18.21 -15.74 -40.48
C ASP A 50 -17.10 -16.15 -39.49
N VAL A 51 -17.39 -16.10 -38.18
CA VAL A 51 -16.47 -16.48 -37.12
C VAL A 51 -17.20 -17.20 -36.00
N LEU A 52 -16.70 -18.37 -35.61
CA LEU A 52 -17.12 -19.10 -34.41
C LEU A 52 -16.09 -18.91 -33.29
N VAL A 53 -16.54 -18.50 -32.12
CA VAL A 53 -15.69 -18.29 -30.94
C VAL A 53 -16.15 -19.16 -29.79
N GLY A 54 -15.22 -19.87 -29.15
CA GLY A 54 -15.52 -20.68 -27.97
C GLY A 54 -14.50 -20.51 -26.85
N PHE A 55 -14.98 -20.64 -25.62
CA PHE A 55 -14.16 -20.56 -24.42
C PHE A 55 -14.42 -21.79 -23.56
N PHE A 56 -13.38 -22.61 -23.34
CA PHE A 56 -13.46 -23.78 -22.48
C PHE A 56 -14.55 -24.76 -22.93
N VAL A 57 -14.62 -25.02 -24.23
CA VAL A 57 -15.67 -25.87 -24.83
C VAL A 57 -15.07 -27.19 -25.29
N LEU A 58 -13.98 -27.15 -26.06
CA LEU A 58 -13.47 -28.32 -26.79
C LEU A 58 -13.06 -29.47 -25.87
N HIS A 59 -12.52 -29.18 -24.68
CA HIS A 59 -12.11 -30.23 -23.73
C HIS A 59 -13.29 -30.90 -23.01
N HIS A 60 -14.49 -30.32 -23.04
CA HIS A 60 -15.70 -30.93 -22.50
C HIS A 60 -16.46 -31.79 -23.50
N LEU A 61 -16.19 -31.64 -24.81
CA LEU A 61 -16.83 -32.46 -25.85
C LEU A 61 -16.50 -33.94 -25.65
N PHE A 62 -17.52 -34.80 -25.62
CA PHE A 62 -17.28 -36.23 -25.48
C PHE A 62 -16.60 -36.78 -26.74
N ASP A 63 -17.14 -36.43 -27.92
CA ASP A 63 -16.54 -36.68 -29.22
C ASP A 63 -16.03 -35.38 -29.85
N LEU A 64 -14.72 -35.16 -29.74
CA LEU A 64 -14.07 -33.96 -30.28
C LEU A 64 -14.13 -33.91 -31.81
N GLU A 65 -14.13 -35.05 -32.52
CA GLU A 65 -14.20 -35.07 -33.98
C GLU A 65 -15.58 -34.68 -34.46
N LYS A 66 -16.61 -35.27 -33.86
CA LYS A 66 -18.01 -34.95 -34.19
C LYS A 66 -18.36 -33.51 -33.81
N GLY A 67 -17.90 -33.03 -32.66
CA GLY A 67 -18.11 -31.65 -32.24
C GLY A 67 -17.38 -30.63 -33.12
N MET A 68 -16.15 -30.93 -33.56
CA MET A 68 -15.45 -30.07 -34.52
C MET A 68 -16.13 -30.06 -35.89
N ALA A 69 -16.63 -31.21 -36.37
CA ALA A 69 -17.38 -31.29 -37.62
C ALA A 69 -18.71 -30.53 -37.56
N GLY A 70 -19.45 -30.63 -36.46
CA GLY A 70 -20.67 -29.86 -36.25
C GLY A 70 -20.40 -28.36 -36.16
N ALA A 71 -19.35 -27.97 -35.44
CA ALA A 71 -18.93 -26.58 -35.35
C ALA A 71 -18.45 -26.00 -36.70
N ALA A 72 -17.83 -26.83 -37.56
CA ALA A 72 -17.46 -26.43 -38.92
C ALA A 72 -18.67 -26.20 -39.82
N ARG A 73 -19.76 -26.97 -39.68
CA ARG A 73 -21.00 -26.78 -40.47
C ARG A 73 -21.70 -25.44 -40.19
N LEU A 74 -21.49 -24.86 -39.02
CA LEU A 74 -22.02 -23.53 -38.68
C LEU A 74 -21.34 -22.41 -39.49
N LEU A 75 -20.11 -22.63 -39.98
CA LEU A 75 -19.35 -21.60 -40.67
C LEU A 75 -19.70 -21.51 -42.15
N LYS A 76 -19.76 -20.28 -42.66
CA LYS A 76 -19.73 -20.01 -44.11
C LYS A 76 -18.44 -20.54 -44.74
N PRO A 77 -18.43 -20.79 -46.06
CA PRO A 77 -17.19 -20.99 -46.81
C PRO A 77 -16.18 -19.86 -46.54
N GLY A 78 -14.99 -20.20 -46.04
CA GLY A 78 -13.95 -19.24 -45.65
C GLY A 78 -14.05 -18.67 -44.23
N GLY A 79 -15.06 -19.09 -43.46
CA GLY A 79 -15.22 -18.72 -42.05
C GLY A 79 -14.09 -19.25 -41.16
N ARG A 80 -13.99 -18.69 -39.94
CA ARG A 80 -12.88 -19.00 -39.01
C ARG A 80 -13.38 -19.46 -37.65
N MET A 81 -12.61 -20.31 -37.00
CA MET A 81 -12.85 -20.74 -35.63
C MET A 81 -11.73 -20.26 -34.70
N VAL A 82 -12.11 -19.75 -33.53
CA VAL A 82 -11.17 -19.31 -32.50
C VAL A 82 -11.60 -19.87 -31.16
N PHE A 83 -10.79 -20.74 -30.58
CA PHE A 83 -11.05 -21.33 -29.27
C PHE A 83 -9.96 -20.98 -28.26
N LEU A 84 -10.37 -20.71 -27.03
CA LEU A 84 -9.49 -20.59 -25.89
C LEU A 84 -9.73 -21.78 -24.95
N GLU A 85 -8.72 -22.63 -24.81
CA GLU A 85 -8.80 -23.88 -24.04
C GLU A 85 -7.69 -23.94 -22.97
N PRO A 86 -7.89 -24.70 -21.88
CA PRO A 86 -6.84 -24.92 -20.91
C PRO A 86 -5.61 -25.61 -21.54
N ASN A 87 -4.42 -25.20 -21.11
CA ASN A 87 -3.17 -25.75 -21.62
C ASN A 87 -2.95 -27.18 -21.09
N PRO A 88 -2.96 -28.23 -21.95
CA PRO A 88 -2.83 -29.62 -21.52
C PRO A 88 -1.43 -29.97 -20.99
N PHE A 89 -0.44 -29.08 -21.15
CA PHE A 89 0.91 -29.25 -20.66
C PHE A 89 1.14 -28.57 -19.30
N ASN A 90 0.13 -27.90 -18.74
CA ASN A 90 0.25 -27.27 -17.43
C ASN A 90 -0.13 -28.27 -16.32
N PRO A 91 0.84 -28.78 -15.53
CA PRO A 91 0.55 -29.74 -14.46
C PRO A 91 -0.37 -29.16 -13.37
N LEU A 92 -0.41 -27.83 -13.20
CA LEU A 92 -1.27 -27.17 -12.21
C LEU A 92 -2.75 -27.34 -12.52
N TYR A 93 -3.14 -27.44 -13.79
CA TYR A 93 -4.55 -27.69 -14.13
C TYR A 93 -4.98 -29.11 -13.71
N TYR A 94 -4.10 -30.10 -13.87
CA TYR A 94 -4.37 -31.47 -13.38
C TYR A 94 -4.43 -31.52 -11.86
N ALA A 95 -3.56 -30.77 -11.16
CA ALA A 95 -3.62 -30.62 -9.70
C ALA A 95 -4.92 -29.96 -9.25
N GLN A 96 -5.40 -28.92 -9.95
CA GLN A 96 -6.67 -28.26 -9.67
C GLN A 96 -7.86 -29.25 -9.80
N VAL A 97 -7.88 -30.07 -10.85
CA VAL A 97 -8.92 -31.08 -11.04
C VAL A 97 -8.89 -32.13 -9.91
N ALA A 98 -7.71 -32.48 -9.40
CA ALA A 98 -7.55 -33.45 -8.31
C ALA A 98 -7.90 -32.88 -6.93
N LEU A 99 -7.62 -31.60 -6.68
CA LEU A 99 -7.72 -30.96 -5.36
C LEU A 99 -9.03 -30.18 -5.13
N THR A 100 -9.84 -29.97 -6.18
CA THR A 100 -11.09 -29.20 -6.10
C THR A 100 -12.29 -30.15 -5.98
N PRO A 101 -13.02 -30.19 -4.84
CA PRO A 101 -14.08 -31.18 -4.59
C PRO A 101 -15.23 -31.20 -5.60
N ARG A 102 -15.44 -30.11 -6.35
CA ARG A 102 -16.51 -29.99 -7.35
C ARG A 102 -16.07 -30.35 -8.78
N MET A 103 -14.77 -30.52 -9.03
CA MET A 103 -14.26 -30.91 -10.34
C MET A 103 -14.13 -32.43 -10.40
N LYS A 104 -14.61 -33.04 -11.48
CA LYS A 104 -14.52 -34.50 -11.67
C LYS A 104 -13.63 -34.78 -12.87
N TRP A 105 -12.62 -35.63 -12.70
CA TRP A 105 -11.76 -36.06 -13.81
C TRP A 105 -12.56 -36.58 -15.02
N ARG A 106 -13.70 -37.24 -14.80
CA ARG A 106 -14.60 -37.70 -15.88
C ARG A 106 -15.07 -36.57 -16.81
N ALA A 107 -15.25 -35.35 -16.30
CA ALA A 107 -15.67 -34.16 -17.06
C ALA A 107 -14.48 -33.39 -17.67
N GLU A 108 -13.27 -33.57 -17.12
CA GLU A 108 -12.07 -32.80 -17.46
C GLU A 108 -11.05 -33.62 -18.28
N LYS A 109 -11.23 -34.95 -18.39
CA LYS A 109 -10.30 -35.86 -19.08
C LYS A 109 -10.00 -35.47 -20.53
N GLY A 110 -10.92 -34.75 -21.18
CA GLY A 110 -10.76 -34.25 -22.53
C GLY A 110 -9.63 -33.22 -22.67
N LEU A 111 -9.12 -32.68 -21.56
CA LEU A 111 -7.91 -31.86 -21.51
C LEU A 111 -6.73 -32.54 -22.20
N THR A 112 -6.55 -33.86 -22.03
CA THR A 112 -5.45 -34.60 -22.64
C THR A 112 -5.45 -34.55 -24.17
N ARG A 113 -6.60 -34.24 -24.78
CA ARG A 113 -6.79 -34.10 -26.23
C ARG A 113 -6.49 -32.70 -26.76
N MET A 114 -6.29 -31.69 -25.90
CA MET A 114 -6.02 -30.29 -26.31
C MET A 114 -4.59 -30.07 -26.81
N ARG A 115 -3.97 -31.10 -27.40
CA ARG A 115 -2.59 -31.09 -27.90
C ARG A 115 -2.57 -30.76 -29.39
N PRO A 116 -1.55 -30.04 -29.90
CA PRO A 116 -1.51 -29.62 -31.30
C PRO A 116 -1.73 -30.76 -32.31
N PRO A 117 -1.06 -31.93 -32.22
CA PRO A 117 -1.23 -32.97 -33.22
C PRO A 117 -2.64 -33.58 -33.26
N ILE A 118 -3.32 -33.61 -32.11
CA ILE A 118 -4.68 -34.15 -32.00
C ILE A 118 -5.67 -33.13 -32.60
N LEU A 119 -5.55 -31.87 -32.20
CA LEU A 119 -6.43 -30.80 -32.68
C LEU A 119 -6.26 -30.54 -34.17
N GLU A 120 -5.03 -30.50 -34.68
CA GLU A 120 -4.73 -30.32 -36.09
C GLU A 120 -5.36 -31.44 -36.94
N LYS A 121 -5.18 -32.71 -36.53
CA LYS A 121 -5.79 -33.86 -37.19
C LYS A 121 -7.31 -33.79 -37.17
N THR A 122 -7.90 -33.44 -36.03
CA THR A 122 -9.37 -33.33 -35.90
C THR A 122 -9.93 -32.18 -36.73
N MET A 123 -9.26 -31.04 -36.78
CA MET A 123 -9.67 -29.90 -37.61
C MET A 123 -9.59 -30.21 -39.11
N HIS A 124 -8.52 -30.89 -39.55
CA HIS A 124 -8.41 -31.33 -40.94
C HIS A 124 -9.52 -32.30 -41.35
N LYS A 125 -9.87 -33.26 -40.48
CA LYS A 125 -11.00 -34.17 -40.72
C LYS A 125 -12.34 -33.43 -40.82
N ALA A 126 -12.49 -32.32 -40.11
CA ALA A 126 -13.69 -31.48 -40.16
C ALA A 126 -13.71 -30.51 -41.37
N GLY A 127 -12.75 -30.61 -42.30
CA GLY A 127 -12.69 -29.75 -43.49
C GLY A 127 -12.05 -28.38 -43.25
N LEU A 128 -11.49 -28.13 -42.06
CA LEU A 128 -10.81 -26.88 -41.74
C LEU A 128 -9.34 -26.92 -42.17
N SER A 129 -8.82 -25.78 -42.61
CA SER A 129 -7.41 -25.62 -43.02
C SER A 129 -6.77 -24.45 -42.29
N ARG A 130 -5.43 -24.36 -42.30
CA ARG A 130 -4.62 -23.29 -41.66
C ARG A 130 -4.71 -23.29 -40.12
N PHE A 131 -4.48 -24.44 -39.51
CA PHE A 131 -4.39 -24.56 -38.05
C PHE A 131 -3.26 -23.68 -37.49
N SER A 132 -3.58 -22.90 -36.45
CA SER A 132 -2.61 -22.15 -35.67
C SER A 132 -2.96 -22.24 -34.20
N MET A 133 -1.98 -22.60 -33.38
CA MET A 133 -2.14 -22.65 -31.93
C MET A 133 -1.03 -21.82 -31.29
N ARG A 134 -1.44 -20.84 -30.48
CA ARG A 134 -0.54 -20.11 -29.59
C ARG A 134 -0.86 -20.48 -28.14
N ARG A 135 0.17 -20.76 -27.35
CA ARG A 135 0.03 -21.04 -25.92
C ARG A 135 0.48 -19.81 -25.15
N PHE A 136 -0.25 -19.48 -24.10
CA PHE A 136 0.06 -18.38 -23.20
C PHE A 136 0.18 -18.95 -21.78
N GLY A 137 1.19 -18.54 -21.01
CA GLY A 137 1.42 -19.01 -19.63
C GLY A 137 2.56 -20.04 -19.43
N PHE A 138 2.72 -20.48 -18.18
CA PHE A 138 3.97 -20.76 -17.45
C PHE A 138 4.91 -21.93 -17.90
N PHE A 139 4.76 -22.53 -19.07
CA PHE A 139 5.78 -23.48 -19.56
C PHE A 139 6.17 -23.24 -21.02
N HIS A 140 7.28 -22.51 -21.19
CA HIS A 140 8.05 -22.38 -22.44
C HIS A 140 9.53 -22.66 -22.12
N ARG A 141 10.17 -23.53 -22.91
CA ARG A 141 11.61 -23.84 -22.85
C ARG A 141 12.45 -22.60 -23.14
N PHE A 142 13.31 -22.21 -22.20
CA PHE A 142 14.53 -21.40 -22.39
C PHE A 142 14.65 -20.56 -23.68
N SER A 143 14.31 -19.27 -23.59
CA SER A 143 14.95 -18.15 -24.29
C SER A 143 14.40 -16.83 -23.73
N PRO A 144 15.21 -15.76 -23.52
CA PRO A 144 14.76 -14.50 -22.99
C PRO A 144 14.09 -13.68 -24.11
N ILE A 145 12.99 -12.99 -23.77
CA ILE A 145 12.31 -11.88 -24.46
C ILE A 145 10.81 -12.09 -24.22
N ILE A 146 10.26 -11.37 -23.24
CA ILE A 146 8.82 -11.19 -23.09
C ILE A 146 8.51 -9.78 -23.60
N LEU A 147 8.04 -9.70 -24.83
CA LEU A 147 7.30 -8.57 -25.37
C LEU A 147 5.83 -9.00 -25.51
N PRO A 148 4.81 -8.21 -25.13
CA PRO A 148 3.43 -8.54 -25.43
C PRO A 148 3.14 -8.19 -26.90
N CYS A 149 2.93 -9.23 -27.72
CA CYS A 149 2.40 -9.09 -29.08
C CYS A 149 0.90 -8.77 -29.02
N MET A 150 0.58 -7.48 -29.09
CA MET A 150 -0.67 -6.94 -29.65
C MET A 150 -0.30 -5.72 -30.50
N ALA A 151 0.31 -5.98 -31.66
CA ALA A 151 0.41 -5.04 -32.77
C ALA A 151 0.88 -5.83 -33.99
N SER A 152 -0.06 -6.23 -34.85
CA SER A 152 0.26 -6.52 -36.25
C SER A 152 -0.18 -5.31 -37.06
N ASN A 153 0.73 -4.36 -37.23
CA ASN A 153 0.74 -3.46 -38.39
C ASN A 153 2.18 -3.47 -38.87
N ASP A 154 2.46 -4.38 -39.80
CA ASP A 154 3.72 -4.43 -40.50
C ASP A 154 3.51 -3.76 -41.86
N SER A 155 4.11 -2.59 -42.03
CA SER A 155 4.52 -2.11 -43.33
C SER A 155 5.78 -1.26 -43.18
N SER A 156 6.85 -1.77 -43.79
CA SER A 156 8.10 -1.11 -44.19
C SER A 156 9.20 -0.90 -43.14
N LYS A 157 10.23 -1.72 -43.32
CA LYS A 157 11.63 -1.59 -42.84
C LYS A 157 12.28 -0.31 -43.36
N VAL A 158 13.07 0.37 -42.52
CA VAL A 158 14.37 0.97 -42.90
C VAL A 158 15.28 1.01 -41.66
N PHE A 159 16.44 0.36 -41.73
CA PHE A 159 17.60 0.56 -40.85
C PHE A 159 18.52 1.60 -41.50
N HIS A 160 19.05 2.55 -40.73
CA HIS A 160 20.46 3.00 -40.89
C HIS A 160 20.99 3.76 -39.64
N SER A 161 22.01 3.14 -39.06
CA SER A 161 23.22 3.62 -38.34
C SER A 161 23.47 5.12 -38.05
N GLY A 162 24.06 5.39 -36.86
CA GLY A 162 24.87 6.58 -36.54
C GLY A 162 25.06 6.83 -35.03
N VAL A 163 26.05 6.21 -34.37
CA VAL A 163 27.36 6.79 -33.93
C VAL A 163 27.27 7.80 -32.76
N LEU A 164 27.82 7.41 -31.61
CA LEU A 164 28.19 8.25 -30.45
C LEU A 164 29.50 9.02 -30.73
N PRO A 165 29.74 10.18 -30.07
CA PRO A 165 30.69 10.18 -28.95
C PRO A 165 30.37 11.16 -27.79
N SER A 166 30.95 10.88 -26.62
CA SER A 166 31.10 11.76 -25.43
C SER A 166 32.56 12.28 -25.35
N PRO A 167 33.03 12.97 -24.28
CA PRO A 167 32.54 14.14 -23.51
C PRO A 167 33.61 15.28 -23.44
N PHE A 168 33.30 16.46 -22.88
CA PHE A 168 34.30 17.49 -22.54
C PHE A 168 34.27 17.95 -21.07
N SER A 169 35.45 18.39 -20.63
CA SER A 169 36.00 18.56 -19.28
C SER A 169 35.82 19.94 -18.65
N PHE A 170 36.01 20.02 -17.33
CA PHE A 170 36.13 21.25 -16.53
C PHE A 170 37.60 21.53 -16.16
N SER A 171 38.02 22.81 -16.18
CA SER A 171 39.31 23.29 -15.66
C SER A 171 39.12 24.24 -14.47
N GLY A 172 39.97 24.13 -13.45
CA GLY A 172 39.99 24.98 -12.26
C GLY A 172 40.99 26.14 -12.32
N ALA A 173 40.92 27.04 -11.34
CA ALA A 173 41.93 28.04 -11.06
C ALA A 173 42.07 28.28 -9.54
N THR A 174 43.32 28.34 -9.10
CA THR A 174 43.81 28.53 -7.72
C THR A 174 44.33 29.97 -7.54
N VAL A 175 44.23 30.53 -6.33
CA VAL A 175 44.96 31.76 -5.94
C VAL A 175 45.60 31.61 -4.55
N SER A 176 46.89 31.97 -4.47
CA SER A 176 47.77 32.08 -3.29
C SER A 176 47.62 33.47 -2.61
N LYS A 177 48.06 33.85 -1.41
CA LYS A 177 49.26 33.57 -0.57
C LYS A 177 49.09 34.46 0.69
N ARG A 178 49.66 34.09 1.85
CA ARG A 178 50.66 34.88 2.64
C ARG A 178 50.83 34.34 4.07
N ARG A 179 52.10 34.31 4.51
CA ARG A 179 52.61 33.90 5.84
C ARG A 179 52.76 35.12 6.75
N PHE A 180 52.65 34.91 8.07
CA PHE A 180 53.42 35.64 9.10
C PHE A 180 53.89 34.67 10.19
N HIS A 181 55.10 34.91 10.71
CA HIS A 181 55.79 34.18 11.77
C HIS A 181 55.63 34.90 13.12
N VAL A 182 55.41 34.16 14.22
CA VAL A 182 55.73 34.59 15.61
C VAL A 182 56.28 33.39 16.41
N VAL A 183 57.25 33.71 17.28
CA VAL A 183 58.21 32.93 18.09
C VAL A 183 57.53 32.11 19.22
N PRO A 184 58.11 30.96 19.69
CA PRO A 184 57.48 30.09 20.68
C PRO A 184 57.93 30.38 22.13
N PHE A 185 56.97 30.58 23.04
CA PHE A 185 57.19 30.37 24.49
C PHE A 185 55.93 29.81 25.14
N MET A 186 56.10 28.88 26.09
CA MET A 186 55.10 28.02 26.75
C MET A 186 54.54 26.84 25.94
N LYS A 187 55.43 25.85 25.71
CA LYS A 187 55.04 24.45 25.46
C LYS A 187 54.77 23.76 26.80
N ASN A 188 53.73 22.91 26.83
CA ASN A 188 53.47 21.82 27.78
C ASN A 188 52.28 21.94 28.76
N THR A 189 51.18 22.62 28.40
CA THR A 189 49.88 22.33 29.07
C THR A 189 48.62 22.53 28.22
N ILE A 190 48.73 23.09 27.01
CA ILE A 190 47.57 23.34 26.12
C ILE A 190 47.44 22.27 25.02
N SER A 191 48.52 21.53 24.68
CA SER A 191 48.50 20.54 23.59
C SER A 191 47.61 19.34 23.86
N ASP A 192 47.54 18.86 25.11
CA ASP A 192 46.81 17.64 25.44
C ASP A 192 45.30 17.89 25.57
N GLY A 193 44.92 19.07 26.07
CA GLY A 193 43.54 19.55 26.08
C GLY A 193 43.02 19.83 24.67
N TRP A 194 43.82 20.46 23.80
CA TRP A 194 43.44 20.70 22.40
C TRP A 194 43.39 19.43 21.56
N PHE A 195 44.26 18.44 21.80
CA PHE A 195 44.17 17.14 21.12
C PHE A 195 42.93 16.37 21.59
N ALA A 196 42.59 16.40 22.87
CA ALA A 196 41.38 15.76 23.39
C ALA A 196 40.11 16.44 22.87
N VAL A 197 40.05 17.78 22.86
CA VAL A 197 38.94 18.57 22.32
C VAL A 197 38.84 18.43 20.80
N ARG A 198 39.95 18.41 20.07
CA ARG A 198 39.96 18.17 18.61
C ARG A 198 39.55 16.74 18.27
N LYS A 199 39.97 15.73 19.03
CA LYS A 199 39.53 14.34 18.84
C LYS A 199 38.07 14.14 19.25
N LEU A 200 37.58 14.86 20.26
CA LEU A 200 36.17 14.95 20.64
C LEU A 200 35.36 15.69 19.58
N TRP A 201 35.89 16.77 19.00
CA TRP A 201 35.26 17.55 17.93
C TRP A 201 35.26 16.79 16.61
N GLU A 202 36.34 16.08 16.24
CA GLU A 202 36.43 15.21 15.07
C GLU A 202 35.56 13.95 15.23
N ARG A 203 35.43 13.40 16.44
CA ARG A 203 34.47 12.31 16.72
C ARG A 203 33.03 12.80 16.77
N ALA A 204 32.78 13.99 17.33
CA ALA A 204 31.46 14.62 17.35
C ALA A 204 31.03 15.08 15.95
N SER A 205 31.96 15.60 15.15
CA SER A 205 31.73 16.01 13.77
C SER A 205 31.56 14.78 12.88
N ALA A 206 32.40 13.76 12.97
CA ALA A 206 32.23 12.52 12.21
C ALA A 206 30.90 11.82 12.55
N THR A 207 30.49 11.83 13.82
CA THR A 207 29.18 11.29 14.22
C THR A 207 28.00 12.19 13.83
N SER A 208 28.17 13.51 13.72
CA SER A 208 27.14 14.39 13.16
C SER A 208 27.04 14.25 11.64
N HIS A 209 28.16 14.14 10.92
CA HIS A 209 28.17 13.94 9.47
C HIS A 209 27.53 12.62 9.07
N LEU A 210 27.81 11.52 9.77
CA LEU A 210 27.15 10.23 9.53
C LEU A 210 25.64 10.27 9.81
N ARG A 211 25.20 11.04 10.82
CA ARG A 211 23.77 11.23 11.09
C ARG A 211 23.10 12.06 10.01
N VAL A 212 23.72 13.16 9.58
CA VAL A 212 23.23 13.99 8.48
C VAL A 212 23.15 13.19 7.19
N ALA A 213 24.19 12.41 6.87
CA ALA A 213 24.18 11.51 5.72
C ALA A 213 23.06 10.46 5.83
N GLY A 214 22.85 9.88 7.00
CA GLY A 214 21.75 8.93 7.23
C GLY A 214 20.37 9.56 6.99
N TRP A 215 20.12 10.76 7.49
CA TRP A 215 18.88 11.49 7.25
C TRP A 215 18.71 11.91 5.78
N ALA A 216 19.79 12.30 5.11
CA ALA A 216 19.78 12.60 3.68
C ALA A 216 19.40 11.36 2.85
N VAL A 217 20.01 10.21 3.14
CA VAL A 217 19.68 8.92 2.49
C VAL A 217 18.22 8.55 2.72
N LEU A 218 17.71 8.66 3.95
CA LEU A 218 16.30 8.39 4.24
C LEU A 218 15.35 9.34 3.51
N SER A 219 15.73 10.61 3.37
CA SER A 219 14.93 11.60 2.64
C SER A 219 14.90 11.28 1.15
N ILE A 220 16.05 10.96 0.56
CA ILE A 220 16.16 10.54 -0.84
C ILE A 220 15.33 9.28 -1.10
N LEU A 221 15.43 8.26 -0.22
CA LEU A 221 14.63 7.04 -0.33
C LEU A 221 13.13 7.31 -0.18
N GLY A 222 12.74 8.18 0.74
CA GLY A 222 11.34 8.59 0.92
C GLY A 222 10.78 9.27 -0.32
N ILE A 223 11.51 10.25 -0.88
CA ILE A 223 11.16 10.95 -2.12
C ILE A 223 11.10 9.98 -3.30
N TYR A 224 12.08 9.09 -3.40
CA TYR A 224 12.14 8.05 -4.41
C TYR A 224 10.89 7.18 -4.40
N HIS A 225 10.48 6.67 -3.23
CA HIS A 225 9.25 5.89 -3.11
C HIS A 225 8.00 6.73 -3.41
N ALA A 226 7.95 7.98 -2.96
CA ALA A 226 6.87 8.91 -3.29
C ALA A 226 6.72 9.17 -4.80
N ILE A 227 7.80 9.14 -5.58
CA ILE A 227 7.75 9.35 -7.04
C ILE A 227 7.42 8.04 -7.77
N CYS A 228 8.09 6.95 -7.41
CA CYS A 228 8.07 5.71 -8.20
C CYS A 228 6.82 4.86 -7.99
N ARG A 229 6.05 5.10 -6.93
CA ARG A 229 4.82 4.34 -6.67
C ARG A 229 3.68 4.87 -7.55
N GLY A 230 2.96 3.95 -8.19
CA GLY A 230 1.84 4.26 -9.08
C GLY A 230 0.67 4.96 -8.37
N PHE A 231 -0.36 5.30 -9.13
CA PHE A 231 -1.50 6.08 -8.65
C PHE A 231 -2.40 5.28 -7.72
N LEU A 232 -2.73 5.86 -6.57
CA LEU A 232 -3.62 5.27 -5.58
C LEU A 232 -4.95 6.01 -5.59
N VAL A 233 -6.03 5.23 -5.60
CA VAL A 233 -7.42 5.72 -5.55
C VAL A 233 -7.63 6.64 -4.34
N ASP A 234 -7.14 6.21 -3.17
CA ASP A 234 -7.31 6.92 -1.89
C ASP A 234 -6.60 8.28 -1.85
N GLU A 235 -5.35 8.35 -2.31
CA GLU A 235 -4.58 9.59 -2.43
C GLU A 235 -5.26 10.61 -3.33
N THR A 236 -5.74 10.12 -4.47
CA THR A 236 -6.36 10.94 -5.49
C THR A 236 -7.67 11.54 -5.01
N TRP A 237 -8.50 10.71 -4.40
CA TRP A 237 -9.73 11.17 -3.77
C TRP A 237 -9.44 12.21 -2.69
N TYR A 238 -8.46 11.93 -1.81
CA TYR A 238 -8.11 12.86 -0.76
C TYR A 238 -7.63 14.20 -1.32
N LEU A 239 -6.77 14.20 -2.34
CA LEU A 239 -6.34 15.43 -3.01
C LEU A 239 -7.52 16.22 -3.59
N ARG A 240 -8.52 15.54 -4.17
CA ARG A 240 -9.75 16.19 -4.67
C ARG A 240 -10.55 16.84 -3.54
N VAL A 241 -10.69 16.17 -2.39
CA VAL A 241 -11.33 16.76 -1.20
C VAL A 241 -10.63 18.05 -0.78
N ILE A 242 -9.29 18.06 -0.75
CA ILE A 242 -8.51 19.25 -0.39
C ILE A 242 -8.65 20.37 -1.42
N GLN A 243 -8.66 20.04 -2.71
CA GLN A 243 -8.89 21.00 -3.77
C GLN A 243 -10.25 21.71 -3.60
N ARG A 244 -11.33 20.95 -3.35
CA ARG A 244 -12.66 21.53 -3.13
C ARG A 244 -12.70 22.45 -1.92
N MET A 245 -11.99 22.11 -0.85
CA MET A 245 -11.85 22.99 0.31
C MET A 245 -11.12 24.30 -0.02
N LEU A 246 -10.08 24.26 -0.88
CA LEU A 246 -9.41 25.46 -1.38
C LEU A 246 -10.30 26.30 -2.30
N GLU A 247 -11.24 25.66 -3.01
CA GLU A 247 -12.26 26.31 -3.85
C GLU A 247 -13.42 26.91 -3.03
N GLY A 248 -13.40 26.80 -1.71
CA GLY A 248 -14.36 27.41 -0.79
C GLY A 248 -15.42 26.45 -0.24
N GLU A 249 -15.38 25.17 -0.59
CA GLU A 249 -16.31 24.18 -0.04
C GLU A 249 -15.97 23.82 1.41
N THR A 250 -17.01 23.64 2.22
CA THR A 250 -16.87 23.36 3.65
C THR A 250 -16.79 21.85 3.91
N LEU A 251 -15.76 21.43 4.65
CA LEU A 251 -15.57 20.03 5.05
C LEU A 251 -16.75 19.50 5.88
N TYR A 252 -17.20 18.28 5.54
CA TYR A 252 -18.38 17.58 6.07
C TYR A 252 -19.74 18.17 5.70
N ARG A 253 -19.84 19.46 5.37
CA ARG A 253 -21.09 20.06 4.87
C ARG A 253 -21.25 19.84 3.37
N ASP A 254 -20.23 20.25 2.61
CA ASP A 254 -20.24 20.25 1.14
C ASP A 254 -19.37 19.11 0.59
N VAL A 255 -18.36 18.67 1.36
CA VAL A 255 -17.39 17.63 0.96
C VAL A 255 -17.32 16.49 1.98
N TYR A 256 -17.40 15.26 1.50
CA TYR A 256 -17.31 14.06 2.31
C TYR A 256 -15.87 13.70 2.70
N LEU A 257 -15.66 13.38 3.98
CA LEU A 257 -14.46 12.75 4.51
C LEU A 257 -14.83 11.80 5.66
N ASN A 258 -14.25 10.60 5.70
CA ASN A 258 -14.58 9.56 6.69
C ASN A 258 -13.64 9.53 7.91
N VAL A 259 -12.69 10.45 7.95
CA VAL A 259 -11.75 10.67 9.06
C VAL A 259 -11.96 12.05 9.66
N THR A 260 -11.39 12.27 10.84
CA THR A 260 -11.39 13.54 11.56
C THR A 260 -10.59 14.64 10.83
N PRO A 261 -10.83 15.93 11.13
CA PRO A 261 -10.54 17.00 10.17
C PRO A 261 -9.10 17.50 10.12
N LEU A 262 -8.29 17.23 11.15
CA LEU A 262 -6.95 17.81 11.27
C LEU A 262 -6.07 17.59 10.02
N PRO A 263 -6.04 16.39 9.39
CA PRO A 263 -5.20 16.16 8.23
C PRO A 263 -5.66 17.02 7.07
N ALA A 264 -6.97 17.24 6.91
CA ALA A 264 -7.50 18.05 5.83
C ALA A 264 -7.09 19.52 6.00
N TYR A 265 -7.23 20.08 7.21
CA TYR A 265 -6.77 21.44 7.49
C TYR A 265 -5.27 21.62 7.29
N LEU A 266 -4.45 20.68 7.79
CA LEU A 266 -3.00 20.72 7.58
C LEU A 266 -2.63 20.60 6.10
N THR A 267 -3.33 19.75 5.36
CA THR A 267 -3.07 19.54 3.93
C THR A 267 -3.51 20.75 3.11
N VAL A 268 -4.62 21.43 3.46
CA VAL A 268 -5.02 22.70 2.83
C VAL A 268 -3.92 23.75 2.97
N VAL A 269 -3.35 23.92 4.16
CA VAL A 269 -2.24 24.87 4.38
C VAL A 269 -1.00 24.47 3.56
N TRP A 270 -0.66 23.18 3.58
CA TRP A 270 0.51 22.66 2.85
C TRP A 270 0.36 22.82 1.33
N ILE A 271 -0.76 22.37 0.78
CA ILE A 271 -1.04 22.41 -0.65
C ILE A 271 -1.31 23.84 -1.12
N GLY A 272 -1.88 24.70 -0.28
CA GLY A 272 -2.00 26.14 -0.57
C GLY A 272 -0.64 26.81 -0.78
N ALA A 273 0.42 26.34 -0.10
CA ALA A 273 1.77 26.87 -0.25
C ALA A 273 2.53 26.29 -1.46
N PHE A 274 2.34 24.99 -1.77
CA PHE A 274 3.12 24.28 -2.80
C PHE A 274 2.36 24.02 -4.11
N GLY A 275 1.07 24.38 -4.16
CA GLY A 275 0.16 24.09 -5.27
C GLY A 275 -0.56 22.75 -5.13
N VAL A 276 -1.74 22.65 -5.76
CA VAL A 276 -2.58 21.44 -5.84
C VAL A 276 -1.91 20.39 -6.72
N GLU A 277 -0.89 19.73 -6.18
CA GLU A 277 -0.12 18.69 -6.88
C GLU A 277 0.00 17.46 -5.99
N MET A 278 -0.19 16.27 -6.58
CA MET A 278 -0.07 15.00 -5.89
C MET A 278 1.33 14.79 -5.31
N LEU A 279 2.37 15.28 -5.99
CA LEU A 279 3.73 15.24 -5.48
C LEU A 279 3.87 16.07 -4.19
N ALA A 280 3.26 17.26 -4.11
CA ALA A 280 3.27 18.09 -2.91
C ALA A 280 2.62 17.37 -1.73
N MET A 281 1.48 16.70 -1.96
CA MET A 281 0.82 15.89 -0.93
C MET A 281 1.69 14.71 -0.48
N ARG A 282 2.36 14.02 -1.41
CA ARG A 282 3.29 12.93 -1.05
C ARG A 282 4.55 13.44 -0.33
N MET A 283 4.99 14.68 -0.56
CA MET A 283 6.07 15.26 0.25
C MET A 283 5.67 15.44 1.72
N LEU A 284 4.40 15.77 1.99
CA LEU A 284 3.88 15.80 3.37
C LEU A 284 3.95 14.41 4.03
N THR A 285 3.67 13.33 3.29
CA THR A 285 3.80 11.96 3.83
C THR A 285 5.25 11.52 3.99
N VAL A 286 6.17 12.00 3.15
CA VAL A 286 7.63 11.83 3.36
C VAL A 286 8.08 12.50 4.66
N VAL A 287 7.62 13.74 4.93
CA VAL A 287 7.92 14.41 6.21
C VAL A 287 7.37 13.60 7.39
N CYS A 288 6.13 13.11 7.30
CA CYS A 288 5.54 12.26 8.33
C CYS A 288 6.36 10.98 8.56
N PHE A 289 6.87 10.37 7.50
CA PHE A 289 7.73 9.19 7.57
C PHE A 289 9.06 9.49 8.29
N LEU A 290 9.74 10.58 7.95
CA LEU A 290 10.99 10.97 8.60
C LEU A 290 10.79 11.24 10.10
N LEU A 291 9.70 11.94 10.46
CA LEU A 291 9.33 12.17 11.85
C LEU A 291 8.98 10.86 12.57
N THR A 292 8.28 9.94 11.91
CA THR A 292 7.97 8.59 12.42
C THR A 292 9.24 7.82 12.74
N VAL A 293 10.24 7.86 11.85
CA VAL A 293 11.56 7.28 12.09
C VAL A 293 12.24 7.94 13.31
N ALA A 294 12.20 9.27 13.41
CA ALA A 294 12.82 10.00 14.53
C ALA A 294 12.21 9.60 15.88
N VAL A 295 10.89 9.47 15.94
CA VAL A 295 10.16 9.09 17.15
C VAL A 295 10.40 7.61 17.47
N CYS A 296 10.45 6.71 16.49
CA CYS A 296 10.83 5.31 16.71
C CYS A 296 12.23 5.19 17.33
N LEU A 297 13.21 5.94 16.82
CA LEU A 297 14.57 6.00 17.38
C LEU A 297 14.59 6.60 18.79
N ARG A 298 13.69 7.54 19.09
CA ARG A 298 13.51 8.09 20.45
C ARG A 298 12.92 7.05 21.39
N ILE A 299 11.85 6.37 21.02
CA ILE A 299 11.24 5.30 21.83
C ILE A 299 12.26 4.20 22.09
N ALA A 300 12.99 3.75 21.07
CA ALA A 300 14.03 2.73 21.22
C ALA A 300 15.09 3.14 22.26
N ARG A 301 15.47 4.42 22.32
CA ARG A 301 16.38 4.94 23.36
C ARG A 301 15.74 4.96 24.75
N LEU A 302 14.46 5.33 24.86
CA LEU A 302 13.72 5.35 26.14
C LEU A 302 13.51 3.96 26.74
N VAL A 303 13.54 2.90 25.92
CA VAL A 303 13.46 1.50 26.38
C VAL A 303 14.82 0.80 26.39
N ASP A 304 15.92 1.58 26.40
CA ASP A 304 17.30 1.10 26.51
C ASP A 304 17.75 0.13 25.41
N ILE A 305 17.24 0.26 24.17
CA ILE A 305 17.74 -0.49 23.03
C ILE A 305 19.09 0.10 22.57
N GLY A 306 20.11 -0.75 22.46
CA GLY A 306 21.47 -0.34 22.10
C GLY A 306 21.59 0.25 20.68
N LYS A 307 22.52 1.19 20.48
CA LYS A 307 22.71 1.95 19.22
C LYS A 307 22.82 1.07 17.97
N LYS A 308 23.47 -0.09 18.05
CA LYS A 308 23.62 -1.02 16.92
C LYS A 308 22.29 -1.62 16.46
N ALA A 309 21.38 -1.89 17.39
CA ALA A 309 20.08 -2.47 17.12
C ALA A 309 19.03 -1.43 16.66
N GLN A 310 19.28 -0.14 16.93
CA GLN A 310 18.38 0.96 16.54
C GLN A 310 18.25 1.15 15.02
N GLY A 311 19.17 0.60 14.22
CA GLY A 311 19.04 0.62 12.76
C GLY A 311 17.90 -0.27 12.25
N LEU A 312 17.57 -1.35 12.95
CA LEU A 312 16.60 -2.33 12.46
C LEU A 312 15.18 -1.77 12.28
N PRO A 313 14.58 -1.02 13.24
CA PRO A 313 13.27 -0.41 13.04
C PRO A 313 13.25 0.57 11.85
N VAL A 314 14.37 1.25 11.57
CA VAL A 314 14.50 2.18 10.44
C VAL A 314 14.45 1.43 9.12
N ILE A 315 15.25 0.38 8.98
CA ILE A 315 15.29 -0.43 7.75
C ILE A 315 13.93 -1.14 7.57
N SER A 316 13.32 -1.64 8.65
CA SER A 316 11.98 -2.23 8.60
C SER A 316 10.93 -1.25 8.09
N LEU A 317 10.93 0.00 8.58
CA LEU A 317 10.03 1.05 8.08
C LEU A 317 10.27 1.34 6.59
N CYS A 318 11.52 1.38 6.12
CA CYS A 318 11.82 1.57 4.70
C CYS A 318 11.29 0.41 3.83
N GLY A 319 11.40 -0.83 4.30
CA GLY A 319 10.95 -2.00 3.55
C GLY A 319 9.44 -2.23 3.59
N TYR A 320 8.79 -1.97 4.72
CA TYR A 320 7.39 -2.37 4.95
C TYR A 320 6.40 -1.20 4.95
N ALA A 321 6.86 0.00 5.28
CA ALA A 321 6.00 1.19 5.39
C ALA A 321 6.61 2.43 4.70
N PRO A 322 7.15 2.32 3.46
CA PRO A 322 7.68 3.49 2.76
C PRO A 322 6.57 4.47 2.37
N PRO A 323 6.89 5.77 2.21
CA PRO A 323 5.95 6.75 1.66
C PRO A 323 5.40 6.35 0.29
N GLY A 324 4.13 6.64 0.03
CA GLY A 324 3.48 6.34 -1.26
C GLY A 324 3.10 4.87 -1.48
N GLU A 325 3.26 3.99 -0.48
CA GLU A 325 2.65 2.66 -0.51
C GLU A 325 1.12 2.77 -0.36
N ILE A 326 0.38 1.81 -0.94
CA ILE A 326 -1.10 1.78 -0.95
C ILE A 326 -1.63 2.10 0.47
N GLY A 327 -2.54 3.08 0.61
CA GLY A 327 -3.17 3.48 1.88
C GLY A 327 -2.27 4.10 2.97
N LEU A 328 -0.98 4.31 2.70
CA LEU A 328 -0.11 5.26 3.42
C LEU A 328 0.08 6.57 2.65
N GLY A 329 -0.54 6.67 1.48
CA GLY A 329 -0.39 7.80 0.57
C GLY A 329 -1.15 9.06 1.01
N ALA A 330 -2.35 8.91 1.58
CA ALA A 330 -3.09 10.04 2.11
C ALA A 330 -2.60 10.40 3.53
N PRO A 331 -2.38 11.69 3.87
CA PRO A 331 -1.76 12.12 5.12
C PRO A 331 -2.45 11.69 6.43
N TYR A 332 -3.75 11.37 6.41
CA TYR A 332 -4.52 11.11 7.63
C TYR A 332 -4.02 9.90 8.44
N SER A 333 -3.64 8.80 7.77
CA SER A 333 -3.14 7.60 8.47
C SER A 333 -1.69 7.79 8.97
N PRO A 334 -0.73 8.29 8.16
CA PRO A 334 0.61 8.63 8.63
C PRO A 334 0.64 9.64 9.78
N LEU A 335 -0.17 10.72 9.71
CA LEU A 335 -0.24 11.72 10.78
C LEU A 335 -0.79 11.14 12.08
N ALA A 336 -1.91 10.42 12.02
CA ALA A 336 -2.51 9.81 13.19
C ALA A 336 -1.53 8.86 13.89
N PHE A 337 -0.79 8.08 13.10
CA PHE A 337 0.19 7.13 13.62
C PHE A 337 1.45 7.81 14.17
N LEU A 338 1.94 8.87 13.53
CA LEU A 338 3.02 9.70 14.07
C LEU A 338 2.65 10.24 15.46
N PHE A 339 1.45 10.81 15.61
CA PHE A 339 0.99 11.30 16.91
C PHE A 339 0.79 10.18 17.93
N PHE A 340 0.31 9.00 17.51
CA PHE A 340 0.25 7.81 18.38
C PHE A 340 1.64 7.45 18.95
N LEU A 341 2.68 7.42 18.11
CA LEU A 341 4.06 7.17 18.55
C LEU A 341 4.58 8.29 19.46
N CYS A 342 4.29 9.55 19.16
CA CYS A 342 4.66 10.69 19.99
C CYS A 342 4.02 10.60 21.38
N ALA A 343 2.72 10.29 21.46
CA ALA A 343 1.99 10.11 22.72
C ALA A 343 2.62 8.98 23.55
N PHE A 344 2.95 7.85 22.92
CA PHE A 344 3.65 6.76 23.59
C PHE A 344 5.06 7.15 24.05
N SER A 345 5.81 7.90 23.24
CA SER A 345 7.14 8.40 23.64
C SER A 345 7.06 9.35 24.85
N LEU A 346 6.05 10.22 24.89
CA LEU A 346 5.84 11.15 26.00
C LEU A 346 5.44 10.41 27.27
N ILE A 347 4.54 9.41 27.18
CA ILE A 347 4.10 8.68 28.37
C ILE A 347 5.18 7.77 28.95
N LEU A 348 6.06 7.21 28.10
CA LEU A 348 7.26 6.53 28.57
C LEU A 348 8.18 7.47 29.35
N LYS A 349 8.38 8.70 28.84
CA LYS A 349 9.21 9.68 29.52
C LYS A 349 8.57 10.16 30.83
N TRP A 350 7.25 10.37 30.84
CA TRP A 350 6.48 10.69 32.05
C TRP A 350 6.66 9.62 33.13
N LYS A 351 6.62 8.34 32.75
CA LYS A 351 6.80 7.21 33.68
C LYS A 351 8.19 7.20 34.34
N GLU A 352 9.24 7.72 33.70
CA GLU A 352 10.55 7.86 34.35
C GLU A 352 10.56 8.94 35.43
N GLU A 353 9.65 9.91 35.33
CA GLU A 353 9.51 11.01 36.28
C GLU A 353 8.50 10.72 37.41
N TYR A 354 7.79 9.57 37.35
CA TYR A 354 6.68 9.22 38.26
C TYR A 354 6.86 7.81 38.88
N PRO A 355 6.60 7.58 40.19
CA PRO A 355 6.19 8.54 41.22
C PRO A 355 7.37 9.38 41.76
N PRO A 356 7.12 10.57 42.33
CA PRO A 356 8.19 11.38 42.91
C PRO A 356 8.81 10.62 44.11
N PRO A 357 10.13 10.35 44.12
CA PRO A 357 10.83 9.91 45.32
C PRO A 357 10.82 11.04 46.39
N PRO A 358 11.14 10.76 47.66
CA PRO A 358 11.40 11.82 48.64
C PRO A 358 12.63 12.62 48.17
N VAL A 359 12.42 13.87 47.80
CA VAL A 359 13.46 14.79 47.24
C VAL A 359 13.41 16.10 48.02
N LEU A 360 14.54 16.80 48.09
CA LEU A 360 14.65 18.18 48.60
C LEU A 360 13.55 19.09 48.00
N PRO A 361 13.02 20.08 48.74
CA PRO A 361 11.82 20.83 48.35
C PRO A 361 11.87 21.55 46.98
N SER A 362 13.05 22.01 46.55
CA SER A 362 13.26 22.74 45.29
C SER A 362 13.23 21.82 44.07
N GLU A 363 13.97 20.72 44.08
CA GLU A 363 14.02 19.73 43.00
C GLU A 363 12.69 18.98 42.84
N GLY A 364 11.95 18.78 43.94
CA GLY A 364 10.63 18.16 43.93
C GLY A 364 9.58 18.97 43.15
N ARG A 365 9.64 20.32 43.23
CA ARG A 365 8.70 21.20 42.54
C ARG A 365 8.91 21.17 41.03
N GLU A 366 10.15 21.31 40.57
CA GLU A 366 10.47 21.32 39.14
C GLU A 366 10.13 19.97 38.48
N ARG A 367 10.46 18.85 39.12
CA ARG A 367 10.15 17.51 38.62
C ARG A 367 8.65 17.24 38.54
N LYS A 368 7.89 17.72 39.54
CA LYS A 368 6.42 17.65 39.52
C LYS A 368 5.84 18.41 38.33
N TRP A 369 6.30 19.64 38.07
CA TRP A 369 5.88 20.42 36.91
C TRP A 369 6.21 19.72 35.59
N ARG A 370 7.42 19.20 35.44
CA ARG A 370 7.81 18.41 34.25
C ARG A 370 6.91 17.19 34.05
N SER A 371 6.57 16.47 35.12
CA SER A 371 5.64 15.34 35.07
C SER A 371 4.24 15.77 34.60
N LEU A 372 3.68 16.84 35.16
CA LEU A 372 2.37 17.37 34.72
C LEU A 372 2.39 17.81 33.25
N LEU A 373 3.45 18.50 32.82
CA LEU A 373 3.62 18.94 31.43
C LEU A 373 3.72 17.76 30.46
N LEU A 374 4.49 16.72 30.79
CA LEU A 374 4.60 15.52 29.95
C LEU A 374 3.27 14.79 29.82
N LEU A 375 2.50 14.71 30.92
CA LEU A 375 1.20 14.05 30.93
C LEU A 375 0.14 14.83 30.14
N ALA A 376 0.08 16.16 30.35
CA ALA A 376 -0.77 17.05 29.57
C ALA A 376 -0.41 16.99 28.08
N SER A 377 0.89 17.02 27.76
CA SER A 377 1.37 16.87 26.38
C SER A 377 0.97 15.53 25.78
N ALA A 378 1.06 14.43 26.53
CA ALA A 378 0.62 13.12 26.06
C ALA A 378 -0.89 13.11 25.73
N GLY A 379 -1.72 13.75 26.55
CA GLY A 379 -3.16 13.92 26.31
C GLY A 379 -3.46 14.76 25.07
N ALA A 380 -2.77 15.90 24.92
CA ALA A 380 -2.91 16.77 23.75
C ALA A 380 -2.46 16.08 22.45
N ILE A 381 -1.32 15.37 22.47
CA ILE A 381 -0.85 14.61 21.30
C ILE A 381 -1.77 13.43 20.98
N ALA A 382 -2.33 12.74 21.98
CA ALA A 382 -3.35 11.71 21.73
C ALA A 382 -4.61 12.32 21.08
N ALA A 383 -4.99 13.55 21.46
CA ALA A 383 -6.09 14.28 20.80
C ALA A 383 -5.74 14.66 19.36
N LEU A 384 -4.50 15.05 19.05
CA LEU A 384 -4.06 15.24 17.65
C LEU A 384 -4.12 13.95 16.84
N SER A 385 -3.77 12.81 17.45
CA SER A 385 -3.95 11.49 16.82
C SER A 385 -5.43 11.22 16.54
N PHE A 386 -6.32 11.53 17.50
CA PHE A 386 -7.77 11.37 17.33
C PHE A 386 -8.34 12.30 16.28
N ALA A 387 -7.91 13.56 16.27
CA ALA A 387 -8.30 14.55 15.27
C ALA A 387 -7.72 14.26 13.88
N SER A 388 -6.73 13.35 13.78
CA SER A 388 -6.22 12.82 12.51
C SER A 388 -6.94 11.57 12.03
N LYS A 389 -7.18 10.62 12.95
CA LYS A 389 -7.96 9.40 12.71
C LYS A 389 -8.53 8.88 14.03
N GLN A 390 -9.85 8.96 14.17
CA GLN A 390 -10.56 8.74 15.42
C GLN A 390 -10.30 7.37 16.08
N ASN A 391 -10.15 6.30 15.30
CA ASN A 391 -9.85 4.97 15.86
C ASN A 391 -8.43 4.88 16.42
N ILE A 392 -7.43 5.39 15.70
CA ILE A 392 -6.02 5.38 16.14
C ILE A 392 -5.85 6.25 17.39
N GLY A 393 -6.48 7.43 17.42
CA GLY A 393 -6.38 8.31 18.58
C GLY A 393 -7.09 7.79 19.83
N ALA A 394 -8.24 7.12 19.68
CA ALA A 394 -8.90 6.47 20.82
C ALA A 394 -8.00 5.37 21.41
N ILE A 395 -7.33 4.59 20.55
CA ILE A 395 -6.33 3.60 20.95
C ILE A 395 -5.11 4.28 21.62
N ALA A 396 -4.66 5.43 21.12
CA ALA A 396 -3.58 6.20 21.73
C ALA A 396 -3.93 6.67 23.15
N LEU A 397 -5.16 7.18 23.35
CA LEU A 397 -5.66 7.58 24.67
C LEU A 397 -5.75 6.38 25.62
N ALA A 398 -6.30 5.25 25.15
CA ALA A 398 -6.39 4.03 25.94
C ALA A 398 -5.00 3.50 26.36
N LEU A 399 -4.04 3.51 25.43
CA LEU A 399 -2.65 3.11 25.70
C LEU A 399 -2.00 4.02 26.75
N THR A 400 -2.09 5.33 26.58
CA THR A 400 -1.49 6.29 27.51
C THR A 400 -2.13 6.18 28.90
N GLY A 401 -3.46 6.06 28.98
CA GLY A 401 -4.18 5.79 30.22
C GLY A 401 -3.78 4.48 30.88
N PHE A 402 -3.62 3.40 30.09
CA PHE A 402 -3.12 2.11 30.60
C PHE A 402 -1.72 2.25 31.21
N VAL A 403 -0.80 2.98 30.56
CA VAL A 403 0.55 3.21 31.12
C VAL A 403 0.49 4.03 32.41
N VAL A 404 -0.41 5.02 32.52
CA VAL A 404 -0.64 5.78 33.75
C VAL A 404 -1.09 4.86 34.88
N VAL A 405 -2.14 4.06 34.65
CA VAL A 405 -2.69 3.12 35.65
C VAL A 405 -1.64 2.09 36.06
N ALA A 406 -0.87 1.55 35.11
CA ALA A 406 0.16 0.56 35.38
C ALA A 406 1.37 1.15 36.13
N ALA A 407 1.63 2.45 36.00
CA ALA A 407 2.73 3.13 36.66
C ALA A 407 2.39 3.67 38.07
N ASP A 408 1.10 3.81 38.40
CA ASP A 408 0.64 4.33 39.69
C ASP A 408 0.11 3.22 40.62
N PRO A 409 0.88 2.78 41.63
CA PRO A 409 0.44 1.77 42.58
C PRO A 409 -0.79 2.21 43.39
N ARG A 410 -0.98 3.53 43.58
CA ARG A 410 -2.08 4.09 44.36
C ARG A 410 -3.36 4.26 43.53
N ARG A 411 -3.27 4.06 42.21
CA ARG A 411 -4.37 4.26 41.25
C ARG A 411 -5.07 5.61 41.44
N SER A 412 -4.28 6.68 41.61
CA SER A 412 -4.84 8.01 41.82
C SER A 412 -5.60 8.49 40.59
N LEU A 413 -6.73 9.15 40.82
CA LEU A 413 -7.57 9.67 39.73
C LEU A 413 -6.96 10.91 39.06
N GLY A 414 -6.08 11.65 39.74
CA GLY A 414 -5.53 12.92 39.27
C GLY A 414 -4.82 12.85 37.91
N PRO A 415 -3.82 11.95 37.73
CA PRO A 415 -3.13 11.79 36.45
C PRO A 415 -4.08 11.39 35.30
N ILE A 416 -5.02 10.47 35.57
CA ILE A 416 -6.00 10.01 34.57
C ILE A 416 -6.95 11.16 34.20
N ALA A 417 -7.42 11.91 35.18
CA ALA A 417 -8.27 13.08 34.99
C ALA A 417 -7.54 14.15 34.17
N LEU A 418 -6.28 14.48 34.48
CA LEU A 418 -5.50 15.46 33.70
C LEU A 418 -5.34 15.01 32.24
N LEU A 419 -4.94 13.74 32.03
CA LEU A 419 -4.78 13.18 30.69
C LEU A 419 -6.09 13.28 29.89
N GLY A 420 -7.20 12.84 30.48
CA GLY A 420 -8.52 12.85 29.86
C GLY A 420 -9.05 14.28 29.61
N SER A 421 -8.92 15.18 30.58
CA SER A 421 -9.37 16.57 30.44
C SER A 421 -8.62 17.31 29.35
N VAL A 422 -7.29 17.16 29.27
CA VAL A 422 -6.50 17.80 28.20
C VAL A 422 -6.83 17.19 26.84
N PHE A 423 -7.02 15.87 26.76
CA PHE A 423 -7.48 15.21 25.54
C PHE A 423 -8.83 15.76 25.07
N CYS A 424 -9.83 15.85 25.97
CA CYS A 424 -11.16 16.35 25.64
C CYS A 424 -11.13 17.82 25.23
N LEU A 425 -10.40 18.67 25.95
CA LEU A 425 -10.27 20.09 25.64
C LEU A 425 -9.64 20.29 24.26
N THR A 426 -8.53 19.60 23.99
CA THR A 426 -7.82 19.69 22.71
C THR A 426 -8.68 19.17 21.55
N THR A 427 -9.35 18.02 21.74
CA THR A 427 -10.25 17.45 20.72
C THR A 427 -11.40 18.41 20.42
N THR A 428 -12.02 18.98 21.47
CA THR A 428 -13.11 19.95 21.31
C THR A 428 -12.64 21.15 20.50
N ALA A 429 -11.49 21.74 20.86
CA ALA A 429 -10.91 22.88 20.15
C ALA A 429 -10.68 22.59 18.65
N LEU A 430 -10.19 21.40 18.31
CA LEU A 430 -9.95 20.98 16.92
C LEU A 430 -11.22 20.69 16.13
N LEU A 431 -12.34 20.41 16.80
CA LEU A 431 -13.63 20.15 16.17
C LEU A 431 -14.53 21.39 16.12
N LEU A 432 -14.20 22.48 16.82
CA LEU A 432 -14.95 23.74 16.78
C LEU A 432 -15.19 24.26 15.35
N PRO A 433 -14.23 24.25 14.42
CA PRO A 433 -14.48 24.69 13.05
C PRO A 433 -15.61 23.91 12.38
N VAL A 434 -15.64 22.58 12.55
CA VAL A 434 -16.69 21.71 11.99
C VAL A 434 -18.08 22.07 12.55
N TRP A 435 -18.15 22.40 13.83
CA TRP A 435 -19.38 22.85 14.47
C TRP A 435 -19.87 24.18 13.89
N PHE A 436 -18.99 25.19 13.86
CA PHE A 436 -19.36 26.54 13.40
C PHE A 436 -19.70 26.61 11.91
N THR A 437 -19.14 25.72 11.08
CA THR A 437 -19.42 25.70 9.64
C THR A 437 -20.62 24.85 9.26
N GLY A 438 -21.31 24.24 10.24
CA GLY A 438 -22.52 23.43 10.02
C GLY A 438 -22.26 22.00 9.54
N GLY A 439 -21.02 21.50 9.61
CA GLY A 439 -20.67 20.14 9.18
C GLY A 439 -20.89 19.05 10.24
N TRP A 440 -21.39 19.42 11.42
CA TRP A 440 -21.49 18.52 12.58
C TRP A 440 -22.37 17.28 12.37
N PRO A 441 -23.60 17.39 11.82
CA PRO A 441 -24.46 16.22 11.64
C PRO A 441 -23.83 15.14 10.76
N GLN A 442 -23.25 15.56 9.63
CA GLN A 442 -22.55 14.69 8.67
C GLN A 442 -21.27 14.12 9.27
N PHE A 443 -20.50 14.92 10.01
CA PHE A 443 -19.31 14.44 10.72
C PHE A 443 -19.64 13.32 11.72
N LEU A 444 -20.73 13.46 12.48
CA LEU A 444 -21.18 12.42 13.41
C LEU A 444 -21.63 11.15 12.67
N ASP A 445 -22.41 11.33 11.60
CA ASP A 445 -22.86 10.19 10.78
C ASP A 445 -21.66 9.44 10.20
N TYR A 446 -20.87 10.09 9.34
CA TYR A 446 -19.79 9.46 8.61
C TYR A 446 -18.63 9.01 9.51
N GLY A 447 -18.34 9.78 10.56
CA GLY A 447 -17.20 9.54 11.45
C GLY A 447 -17.45 8.44 12.48
N PHE A 448 -18.70 8.24 12.91
CA PHE A 448 -19.04 7.42 14.07
C PHE A 448 -20.26 6.51 13.87
N LEU A 449 -21.42 7.04 13.49
CA LEU A 449 -22.67 6.27 13.46
C LEU A 449 -22.72 5.26 12.29
N ASN A 450 -22.23 5.67 11.12
CA ASN A 450 -22.31 4.92 9.88
C ASN A 450 -21.20 3.87 9.71
N LYS A 451 -20.41 3.63 10.77
CA LYS A 451 -19.30 2.67 10.71
C LYS A 451 -19.74 1.22 10.63
N THR A 452 -21.00 0.91 10.86
CA THR A 452 -21.55 -0.44 10.68
C THR A 452 -21.30 -0.96 9.27
N SER A 453 -21.59 -0.17 8.23
CA SER A 453 -21.34 -0.55 6.83
C SER A 453 -19.86 -0.82 6.55
N TYR A 454 -18.96 -0.02 7.13
CA TYR A 454 -17.52 -0.22 7.02
C TYR A 454 -17.05 -1.49 7.75
N LEU A 455 -17.60 -1.78 8.93
CA LEU A 455 -17.29 -3.01 9.68
C LEU A 455 -17.83 -4.26 8.96
N THR A 456 -19.01 -4.19 8.36
CA THR A 456 -19.66 -5.30 7.66
C THR A 456 -19.00 -5.61 6.32
N TYR A 457 -18.72 -4.60 5.49
CA TYR A 457 -18.23 -4.81 4.12
C TYR A 457 -16.73 -4.58 3.96
N GLY A 458 -16.11 -3.84 4.87
CA GLY A 458 -14.69 -3.47 4.79
C GLY A 458 -13.77 -4.39 5.57
N GLY A 459 -14.27 -5.29 6.42
CA GLY A 459 -13.46 -6.15 7.29
C GLY A 459 -12.54 -7.12 6.53
N ILE A 460 -11.28 -7.20 6.94
CA ILE A 460 -10.31 -8.15 6.39
C ILE A 460 -9.73 -8.96 7.54
N SER A 461 -9.91 -10.29 7.47
CA SER A 461 -9.40 -11.21 8.48
C SER A 461 -7.87 -11.21 8.53
N TYR A 462 -7.33 -11.16 9.74
CA TYR A 462 -5.89 -11.29 10.01
C TYR A 462 -5.32 -12.60 9.48
N TRP A 463 -6.06 -13.70 9.63
CA TRP A 463 -5.64 -15.01 9.14
C TRP A 463 -5.68 -15.14 7.61
N GLY A 464 -6.34 -14.20 6.91
CA GLY A 464 -6.41 -14.21 5.45
C GLY A 464 -5.04 -14.27 4.79
N GLY A 465 -4.05 -13.59 5.36
CA GLY A 465 -2.66 -13.61 4.89
C GLY A 465 -1.97 -14.95 5.03
N PHE A 466 -2.14 -15.59 6.19
CA PHE A 466 -1.65 -16.93 6.46
C PHE A 466 -2.25 -17.97 5.50
N TRP A 467 -3.57 -17.92 5.28
CA TRP A 467 -4.23 -18.80 4.33
C TRP A 467 -3.78 -18.56 2.88
N ARG A 468 -3.47 -17.31 2.50
CA ARG A 468 -2.85 -17.01 1.19
C ARG A 468 -1.47 -17.63 1.08
N LEU A 469 -0.60 -17.49 2.09
CA LEU A 469 0.72 -18.13 2.13
C LEU A 469 0.62 -19.65 1.98
N LEU A 470 -0.26 -20.30 2.75
CA LEU A 470 -0.47 -21.75 2.65
C LEU A 470 -0.95 -22.17 1.25
N LYS A 471 -1.89 -21.43 0.66
CA LYS A 471 -2.35 -21.67 -0.72
C LYS A 471 -1.23 -21.50 -1.74
N MET A 472 -0.29 -20.59 -1.50
CA MET A 472 0.88 -20.39 -2.36
C MET A 472 1.86 -21.56 -2.33
N ILE A 473 2.03 -22.21 -1.17
CA ILE A 473 2.83 -23.43 -1.06
C ILE A 473 2.20 -24.55 -1.92
N SER A 474 0.88 -24.55 -2.07
CA SER A 474 0.15 -25.50 -2.92
C SER A 474 0.01 -25.09 -4.41
N ASP A 475 0.33 -23.85 -4.78
CA ASP A 475 0.26 -23.33 -6.17
C ASP A 475 1.46 -22.42 -6.48
N PRO A 476 2.58 -22.98 -6.98
CA PRO A 476 3.81 -22.24 -7.30
C PRO A 476 3.71 -21.30 -8.52
N GLY A 477 2.55 -21.22 -9.18
CA GLY A 477 2.36 -20.42 -10.40
C GLY A 477 2.09 -18.92 -10.17
N ALA A 478 2.02 -18.46 -8.92
CA ALA A 478 1.72 -17.06 -8.60
C ALA A 478 2.88 -16.14 -9.03
N VAL A 479 2.60 -15.22 -9.95
CA VAL A 479 3.54 -14.16 -10.33
C VAL A 479 3.84 -13.33 -9.09
N ASP A 480 5.10 -13.40 -8.63
CA ASP A 480 5.72 -12.67 -7.52
C ASP A 480 5.58 -13.27 -6.10
N ILE A 481 5.82 -14.59 -5.97
CA ILE A 481 5.95 -15.32 -4.69
C ILE A 481 6.82 -14.54 -3.67
N VAL A 482 7.94 -13.97 -4.08
CA VAL A 482 8.84 -13.21 -3.17
C VAL A 482 8.14 -11.96 -2.62
N ARG A 483 7.43 -11.21 -3.46
CA ARG A 483 6.65 -10.03 -3.03
C ARG A 483 5.61 -10.42 -2.01
N GLN A 484 4.91 -11.51 -2.30
CA GLN A 484 3.79 -11.93 -1.50
C GLN A 484 4.25 -12.53 -0.18
N ILE A 485 5.30 -13.35 -0.18
CA ILE A 485 5.94 -13.83 1.06
C ILE A 485 6.41 -12.64 1.89
N GLY A 486 7.12 -11.69 1.30
CA GLY A 486 7.62 -10.55 2.05
C GLY A 486 6.51 -9.70 2.64
N ARG A 487 5.43 -9.43 1.90
CA ARG A 487 4.25 -8.71 2.42
C ARG A 487 3.56 -9.46 3.56
N GLU A 488 3.32 -10.75 3.38
CA GLU A 488 2.62 -11.57 4.37
C GLU A 488 3.51 -11.89 5.59
N ALA A 489 4.84 -11.80 5.46
CA ALA A 489 5.78 -11.94 6.57
C ALA A 489 5.51 -10.92 7.69
N MET A 490 4.96 -9.75 7.35
CA MET A 490 4.62 -8.72 8.32
C MET A 490 3.56 -9.17 9.33
N SER A 491 2.66 -10.07 8.92
CA SER A 491 1.65 -10.65 9.81
C SER A 491 2.29 -11.41 10.97
N PHE A 492 3.51 -11.94 10.84
CA PHE A 492 4.16 -12.69 11.92
C PHE A 492 4.83 -11.78 12.97
N PHE A 493 5.17 -10.53 12.65
CA PHE A 493 5.90 -9.67 13.58
C PHE A 493 5.15 -9.41 14.90
N PRO A 494 3.83 -9.11 14.91
CA PRO A 494 3.10 -8.94 16.15
C PRO A 494 3.06 -10.19 17.03
N ILE A 495 2.87 -11.38 16.44
CA ILE A 495 2.88 -12.66 17.17
C ILE A 495 4.26 -12.93 17.76
N ALA A 496 5.31 -12.79 16.93
CA ALA A 496 6.69 -12.97 17.37
C ALA A 496 7.04 -12.02 18.52
N ALA A 497 6.64 -10.75 18.43
CA ALA A 497 6.84 -9.76 19.48
C ALA A 497 6.09 -10.14 20.77
N GLY A 498 4.85 -10.61 20.66
CA GLY A 498 4.06 -11.05 21.81
C GLY A 498 4.71 -12.23 22.52
N MET A 499 5.06 -13.29 21.80
CA MET A 499 5.76 -14.46 22.36
C MET A 499 7.10 -14.06 23.00
N ALA A 500 7.86 -13.18 22.34
CA ALA A 500 9.13 -12.68 22.84
C ALA A 500 8.97 -11.89 24.14
N LEU A 501 7.94 -11.05 24.25
CA LEU A 501 7.64 -10.31 25.48
C LEU A 501 7.16 -11.23 26.60
N VAL A 502 6.40 -12.30 26.33
CA VAL A 502 6.04 -13.32 27.36
C VAL A 502 7.29 -13.97 27.91
N PHE A 503 8.19 -14.41 27.03
CA PHE A 503 9.44 -15.03 27.44
C PHE A 503 10.31 -14.06 28.26
N SER A 504 10.45 -12.82 27.78
CA SER A 504 11.20 -11.78 28.47
C SER A 504 10.63 -11.45 29.85
N TRP A 505 9.30 -11.53 30.03
CA TRP A 505 8.64 -11.31 31.32
C TRP A 505 9.00 -12.37 32.35
N ARG A 506 9.19 -13.62 31.92
CA ARG A 506 9.62 -14.72 32.79
C ARG A 506 11.11 -14.65 33.15
N MET A 507 11.93 -14.12 32.25
CA MET A 507 13.40 -14.14 32.39
C MET A 507 13.98 -12.88 33.04
N LEU A 508 13.45 -11.69 32.74
CA LEU A 508 13.96 -10.44 33.31
C LEU A 508 13.39 -10.21 34.71
N ARG A 509 14.27 -10.21 35.71
CA ARG A 509 13.92 -9.74 37.06
C ARG A 509 13.54 -8.24 37.09
N SER A 510 13.93 -7.46 36.08
CA SER A 510 13.54 -6.04 35.92
C SER A 510 12.43 -5.88 34.88
N ASN A 511 11.27 -5.43 35.34
CA ASN A 511 10.02 -5.39 34.56
C ASN A 511 9.57 -3.97 34.16
N ARG A 512 10.44 -2.96 34.30
CA ARG A 512 9.98 -1.56 34.29
C ARG A 512 9.35 -1.09 32.97
N HIS A 513 9.68 -1.71 31.82
CA HIS A 513 9.12 -1.36 30.51
C HIS A 513 8.21 -2.42 29.91
N ILE A 514 8.06 -3.59 30.54
CA ILE A 514 7.38 -4.71 29.89
C ILE A 514 5.90 -4.43 29.66
N TRP A 515 5.22 -3.86 30.67
CA TRP A 515 3.80 -3.56 30.59
C TRP A 515 3.52 -2.44 29.59
N PRO A 516 4.25 -1.30 29.59
CA PRO A 516 4.14 -0.32 28.52
C PRO A 516 4.34 -0.91 27.12
N LEU A 517 5.31 -1.81 26.94
CA LEU A 517 5.57 -2.43 25.63
C LEU A 517 4.48 -3.43 25.22
N TRP A 518 3.88 -4.16 26.17
CA TRP A 518 2.70 -4.99 25.92
C TRP A 518 1.51 -4.14 25.48
N GLY A 519 1.22 -3.08 26.22
CA GLY A 519 0.17 -2.13 25.84
C GLY A 519 0.43 -1.56 24.46
N PHE A 520 1.68 -1.18 24.16
CA PHE A 520 2.07 -0.62 22.88
C PHE A 520 1.91 -1.60 21.71
N LEU A 521 2.31 -2.86 21.91
CA LEU A 521 2.13 -3.92 20.91
C LEU A 521 0.64 -4.17 20.62
N ILE A 522 -0.18 -4.31 21.67
CA ILE A 522 -1.63 -4.54 21.55
C ILE A 522 -2.28 -3.34 20.86
N ALA A 523 -1.97 -2.12 21.31
CA ALA A 523 -2.48 -0.89 20.72
C ALA A 523 -2.10 -0.77 19.23
N GLY A 524 -0.83 -1.00 18.89
CA GLY A 524 -0.35 -1.02 17.51
C GLY A 524 -1.08 -2.04 16.62
N PHE A 525 -1.35 -3.23 17.15
CA PHE A 525 -2.11 -4.26 16.46
C PHE A 525 -3.59 -3.86 16.27
N LEU A 526 -4.22 -3.29 17.31
CA LEU A 526 -5.60 -2.81 17.25
C LEU A 526 -5.78 -1.65 16.24
N CYS A 527 -4.74 -0.86 15.97
CA CYS A 527 -4.78 0.17 14.93
C CYS A 527 -5.06 -0.40 13.53
N ALA A 528 -4.80 -1.69 13.31
CA ALA A 528 -5.12 -2.36 12.05
C ALA A 528 -6.61 -2.77 11.94
N TYR A 529 -7.34 -2.86 13.05
CA TYR A 529 -8.75 -3.24 13.03
C TYR A 529 -9.62 -2.20 12.30
N PRO A 530 -10.60 -2.61 11.46
CA PRO A 530 -11.05 -3.98 11.17
C PRO A 530 -10.36 -4.65 9.97
N ARG A 531 -9.33 -4.01 9.39
CA ARG A 531 -8.69 -4.43 8.15
C ARG A 531 -7.28 -4.90 8.39
N PHE A 532 -7.07 -6.19 8.58
CA PHE A 532 -5.72 -6.74 8.74
C PHE A 532 -5.04 -7.05 7.40
N ASP A 533 -5.10 -6.10 6.47
CA ASP A 533 -4.28 -6.16 5.26
C ASP A 533 -2.87 -5.61 5.53
N TYR A 534 -1.97 -5.80 4.56
CA TYR A 534 -0.58 -5.34 4.63
C TYR A 534 -0.47 -3.86 5.07
N ILE A 535 -1.32 -2.99 4.54
CA ILE A 535 -1.19 -1.55 4.75
C ILE A 535 -1.47 -1.17 6.21
N HIS A 536 -2.54 -1.72 6.76
CA HIS A 536 -2.97 -1.45 8.11
C HIS A 536 -2.05 -2.15 9.14
N LEU A 537 -1.54 -3.34 8.81
CA LEU A 537 -0.54 -4.04 9.62
C LEU A 537 0.81 -3.32 9.67
N ALA A 538 1.12 -2.47 8.68
CA ALA A 538 2.34 -1.65 8.71
C ALA A 538 2.38 -0.72 9.94
N MET A 539 1.22 -0.33 10.47
CA MET A 539 1.13 0.45 11.72
C MET A 539 1.52 -0.36 12.97
N ALA A 540 1.36 -1.69 12.94
CA ALA A 540 1.78 -2.56 14.03
C ALA A 540 3.30 -2.81 14.03
N LEU A 541 4.00 -2.43 12.95
CA LEU A 541 5.41 -2.75 12.76
C LEU A 541 6.32 -2.08 13.80
N PRO A 542 6.28 -0.76 14.06
CA PRO A 542 7.17 -0.18 15.07
C PRO A 542 6.96 -0.75 16.48
N PRO A 543 5.72 -0.91 16.98
CA PRO A 543 5.47 -1.60 18.25
C PRO A 543 6.03 -3.02 18.28
N ALA A 544 5.83 -3.81 17.23
CA ALA A 544 6.35 -5.16 17.12
C ALA A 544 7.88 -5.20 17.10
N MET A 545 8.52 -4.35 16.30
CA MET A 545 9.98 -4.28 16.20
C MET A 545 10.63 -3.84 17.51
N ILE A 546 10.08 -2.81 18.16
CA ILE A 546 10.60 -2.32 19.45
C ILE A 546 10.41 -3.38 20.53
N GLY A 547 9.25 -4.06 20.56
CA GLY A 547 8.99 -5.17 21.48
C GLY A 547 9.96 -6.34 21.29
N LEU A 548 10.18 -6.76 20.03
CA LEU A 548 11.15 -7.81 19.68
C LEU A 548 12.57 -7.44 20.12
N LEU A 549 13.04 -6.23 19.80
CA LEU A 549 14.38 -5.77 20.15
C LEU A 549 14.58 -5.62 21.65
N TYR A 550 13.55 -5.19 22.38
CA TYR A 550 13.59 -5.14 23.83
C TYR A 550 13.71 -6.54 24.43
N ALA A 551 12.82 -7.45 24.02
CA ALA A 551 12.81 -8.83 24.47
C ALA A 551 14.10 -9.58 24.10
N TRP A 552 14.74 -9.21 22.99
CA TRP A 552 15.99 -9.80 22.53
C TRP A 552 17.11 -9.75 23.56
N ARG A 553 17.13 -8.74 24.45
CA ARG A 553 18.11 -8.65 25.55
C ARG A 553 18.08 -9.88 26.46
N SER A 554 16.89 -10.46 26.64
CA SER A 554 16.63 -11.66 27.44
C SER A 554 16.96 -12.94 26.68
N PHE A 555 16.81 -12.95 25.36
CA PHE A 555 17.20 -14.08 24.52
C PHE A 555 18.72 -14.14 24.34
N ALA A 556 19.40 -13.00 24.22
CA ALA A 556 20.83 -12.94 23.98
C ALA A 556 21.67 -13.56 25.10
N THR A 557 21.16 -13.58 26.34
CA THR A 557 21.82 -14.25 27.47
C THR A 557 21.70 -15.77 27.39
N VAL A 558 20.56 -16.29 26.90
CA VAL A 558 20.29 -17.74 26.77
C VAL A 558 20.87 -18.31 25.48
N PHE A 559 20.80 -17.56 24.38
CA PHE A 559 21.20 -17.96 23.04
C PHE A 559 22.44 -17.19 22.55
N ALA A 560 23.39 -16.93 23.45
CA ALA A 560 24.57 -16.11 23.16
C ALA A 560 25.34 -16.59 21.90
N ALA A 561 25.50 -17.90 21.73
CA ALA A 561 26.17 -18.51 20.57
C ALA A 561 25.45 -18.23 19.24
N TRP A 562 24.12 -18.17 19.25
CA TRP A 562 23.28 -17.99 18.05
C TRP A 562 22.96 -16.53 17.77
N THR A 563 23.25 -15.64 18.72
CA THR A 563 22.79 -14.25 18.70
C THR A 563 23.30 -13.49 17.48
N ARG A 564 24.55 -13.73 17.07
CA ARG A 564 25.13 -13.08 15.87
C ARG A 564 24.43 -13.53 14.58
N TYR A 565 24.03 -14.79 14.50
CA TYR A 565 23.39 -15.37 13.31
C TYR A 565 21.94 -14.90 13.16
N VAL A 566 21.19 -14.81 14.28
CA VAL A 566 19.81 -14.33 14.23
C VAL A 566 19.75 -12.84 13.86
N HIS A 567 20.60 -11.99 14.46
CA HIS A 567 20.68 -10.59 14.04
C HIS A 567 21.09 -10.46 12.57
N ALA A 568 22.08 -11.23 12.12
CA ALA A 568 22.50 -11.22 10.72
C ALA A 568 21.36 -11.66 9.81
N GLY A 569 20.64 -12.74 10.14
CA GLY A 569 19.50 -13.23 9.36
C GLY A 569 18.36 -12.23 9.27
N VAL A 570 17.97 -11.60 10.38
CA VAL A 570 16.93 -10.57 10.40
C VAL A 570 17.37 -9.32 9.65
N ALA A 571 18.61 -8.85 9.86
CA ALA A 571 19.14 -7.70 9.14
C ALA A 571 19.23 -7.97 7.63
N VAL A 572 19.70 -9.16 7.23
CA VAL A 572 19.77 -9.59 5.83
C VAL A 572 18.36 -9.68 5.24
N TRP A 573 17.39 -10.28 5.93
CA TRP A 573 16.01 -10.35 5.45
C TRP A 573 15.43 -8.95 5.20
N VAL A 574 15.50 -8.08 6.20
CA VAL A 574 14.93 -6.73 6.11
C VAL A 574 15.67 -5.88 5.06
N PHE A 575 17.00 -6.05 4.93
CA PHE A 575 17.79 -5.40 3.90
C PHE A 575 17.41 -5.89 2.50
N LEU A 576 17.40 -7.21 2.27
CA LEU A 576 17.02 -7.80 0.98
C LEU A 576 15.57 -7.43 0.61
N TRP A 577 14.66 -7.41 1.58
CA TRP A 577 13.29 -6.96 1.37
C TRP A 577 13.21 -5.48 0.98
N SER A 578 13.99 -4.61 1.65
CA SER A 578 14.04 -3.18 1.33
C SER A 578 14.62 -2.93 -0.07
N VAL A 579 15.70 -3.65 -0.42
CA VAL A 579 16.28 -3.62 -1.78
C VAL A 579 15.28 -4.13 -2.80
N TYR A 580 14.58 -5.22 -2.49
CA TYR A 580 13.54 -5.78 -3.36
C TYR A 580 12.38 -4.78 -3.56
N MET A 581 11.94 -4.07 -2.52
CA MET A 581 10.92 -3.04 -2.63
C MET A 581 11.38 -1.81 -3.41
N ALA A 582 12.67 -1.46 -3.31
CA ALA A 582 13.27 -0.40 -4.11
C ALA A 582 13.49 -0.83 -5.57
N ARG A 583 13.72 -2.12 -5.87
CA ARG A 583 14.08 -2.58 -7.22
C ARG A 583 13.02 -2.24 -8.27
N ASP A 584 11.74 -2.36 -7.91
CA ASP A 584 10.64 -2.24 -8.87
C ASP A 584 10.58 -0.81 -9.39
N GLY A 585 10.71 0.18 -8.50
CA GLY A 585 10.78 1.59 -8.88
C GLY A 585 11.98 1.91 -9.79
N MET A 586 13.11 1.24 -9.57
CA MET A 586 14.35 1.49 -10.31
C MET A 586 14.22 0.89 -11.70
N HIS A 587 13.70 -0.33 -11.78
CA HIS A 587 13.35 -0.97 -13.04
C HIS A 587 12.35 -0.12 -13.83
N TRP A 588 11.33 0.46 -13.18
CA TRP A 588 10.36 1.33 -13.85
C TRP A 588 11.01 2.62 -14.35
N LEU A 589 11.81 3.31 -13.52
CA LEU A 589 12.51 4.54 -13.91
C LEU A 589 13.46 4.34 -15.10
N LEU A 590 14.10 3.18 -15.18
CA LEU A 590 15.06 2.83 -16.23
C LEU A 590 14.39 2.24 -17.48
N SER A 591 13.09 1.97 -17.44
CA SER A 591 12.37 1.34 -18.56
C SER A 591 11.69 2.37 -19.46
N ASP A 592 11.76 2.16 -20.77
CA ASP A 592 11.09 3.00 -21.78
C ASP A 592 9.55 2.92 -21.73
N HIS A 593 8.99 2.04 -20.90
CA HIS A 593 7.55 1.87 -20.73
C HIS A 593 6.95 2.78 -19.66
N TYR A 594 7.78 3.50 -18.89
CA TYR A 594 7.33 4.44 -17.88
C TYR A 594 7.89 5.83 -18.16
N ARG A 595 7.12 6.84 -17.78
CA ARG A 595 7.50 8.25 -17.86
C ARG A 595 7.04 8.98 -16.62
N LEU A 596 7.69 10.11 -16.34
CA LEU A 596 7.10 11.10 -15.45
C LEU A 596 5.84 11.67 -16.12
N ALA A 597 4.73 11.61 -15.40
CA ALA A 597 3.46 12.10 -15.86
C ALA A 597 3.51 13.63 -16.02
N ASP A 598 2.91 14.12 -17.10
CA ASP A 598 2.68 15.54 -17.41
C ASP A 598 1.19 15.92 -17.28
N LEU A 599 0.40 15.12 -16.58
CA LEU A 599 -1.02 15.36 -16.36
C LEU A 599 -1.24 16.48 -15.31
N PRO A 600 -2.31 17.30 -15.42
CA PRO A 600 -2.68 18.27 -14.39
C PRO A 600 -2.75 17.63 -13.00
N HIS A 601 -2.16 18.26 -11.98
CA HIS A 601 -2.13 17.77 -10.58
C HIS A 601 -1.32 16.49 -10.32
N TYR A 602 -0.70 15.89 -11.34
CA TYR A 602 0.07 14.65 -11.23
C TYR A 602 1.48 14.77 -11.81
N ARG A 603 1.99 15.99 -11.94
CA ARG A 603 3.29 16.22 -12.58
C ARG A 603 4.42 15.58 -11.77
N GLY A 604 5.32 14.89 -12.48
CA GLY A 604 6.51 14.28 -11.86
C GLY A 604 6.26 12.96 -11.14
N ILE A 605 5.08 12.35 -11.27
CA ILE A 605 4.80 11.00 -10.76
C ILE A 605 5.07 9.97 -11.84
N LEU A 606 5.69 8.85 -11.49
CA LEU A 606 6.01 7.80 -12.44
C LEU A 606 4.74 7.05 -12.89
N ALA A 607 4.52 7.01 -14.20
CA ALA A 607 3.33 6.43 -14.83
C ALA A 607 3.71 5.55 -16.01
N HIS A 608 3.03 4.42 -16.19
CA HIS A 608 3.19 3.61 -17.38
C HIS A 608 2.64 4.34 -18.62
N HIS A 609 3.39 4.37 -19.73
CA HIS A 609 3.04 5.08 -20.97
C HIS A 609 1.62 4.78 -21.46
N ALA A 610 1.26 3.49 -21.58
CA ALA A 610 -0.07 3.09 -22.04
C ALA A 610 -1.21 3.54 -21.10
N TRP A 611 -0.98 3.55 -19.79
CA TRP A 611 -1.97 4.01 -18.82
C TRP A 611 -2.11 5.53 -18.89
N HIS A 612 -0.98 6.24 -18.94
CA HIS A 612 -0.91 7.69 -19.07
C HIS A 612 -1.71 8.19 -20.28
N GLU A 613 -1.47 7.59 -21.45
CA GLU A 613 -2.16 7.94 -22.69
C GLU A 613 -3.65 7.60 -22.66
N LYS A 614 -4.01 6.43 -22.11
CA LYS A 614 -5.41 6.03 -21.94
C LYS A 614 -6.18 7.04 -21.09
N VAL A 615 -5.60 7.43 -19.96
CA VAL A 615 -6.17 8.41 -19.04
C VAL A 615 -6.33 9.77 -19.70
N ARG A 616 -5.29 10.25 -20.41
CA ARG A 616 -5.34 11.52 -21.12
C ARG A 616 -6.51 11.57 -22.11
N ARG A 617 -6.62 10.55 -22.97
CA ARG A 617 -7.74 10.42 -23.92
C ARG A 617 -9.09 10.39 -23.22
N THR A 618 -9.18 9.63 -22.12
CA THR A 618 -10.44 9.51 -21.37
C THR A 618 -10.84 10.87 -20.76
N ALA A 619 -9.88 11.64 -20.25
CA ALA A 619 -10.15 12.99 -19.71
C ALA A 619 -10.55 13.98 -20.82
N GLU A 620 -9.92 13.90 -22.00
CA GLU A 620 -10.29 14.70 -23.18
C GLU A 620 -11.70 14.37 -23.67
N ASP A 621 -12.05 13.08 -23.75
CA ASP A 621 -13.39 12.62 -24.10
C ASP A 621 -14.41 13.15 -23.09
N ILE A 622 -14.16 13.02 -21.78
CA ILE A 622 -15.06 13.55 -20.74
C ILE A 622 -15.27 15.07 -20.93
N ARG A 623 -14.20 15.85 -21.12
CA ARG A 623 -14.32 17.31 -21.37
C ARG A 623 -15.13 17.63 -22.62
N ARG A 624 -15.00 16.80 -23.67
CA ARG A 624 -15.72 17.00 -24.93
C ARG A 624 -17.23 16.73 -24.79
N TYR A 625 -17.61 15.73 -24.01
CA TYR A 625 -19.02 15.34 -23.85
C TYR A 625 -19.73 16.07 -22.70
N ALA A 626 -19.00 16.55 -21.69
CA ALA A 626 -19.56 17.27 -20.55
C ALA A 626 -19.54 18.79 -20.78
N THR A 627 -20.23 19.27 -21.82
CA THR A 627 -20.14 20.65 -22.29
C THR A 627 -20.91 21.66 -21.44
N ASP A 628 -21.96 21.26 -20.70
CA ASP A 628 -22.71 22.16 -19.79
C ASP A 628 -23.38 21.46 -18.57
N ASP A 629 -23.42 20.13 -18.52
CA ASP A 629 -24.03 19.37 -17.43
C ASP A 629 -23.00 19.01 -16.37
N HIS A 630 -23.30 19.23 -15.08
CA HIS A 630 -22.48 18.76 -13.95
C HIS A 630 -22.38 17.21 -13.97
N PRO A 631 -21.33 16.64 -14.57
CA PRO A 631 -21.37 15.24 -14.97
C PRO A 631 -21.07 14.38 -13.76
N PHE A 632 -21.95 13.43 -13.44
CA PHE A 632 -21.72 12.51 -12.34
C PHE A 632 -20.89 11.31 -12.80
N ILE A 633 -19.58 11.33 -12.51
CA ILE A 633 -18.67 10.24 -12.84
C ILE A 633 -18.76 9.15 -11.77
N LEU A 634 -19.17 7.94 -12.15
CA LEU A 634 -19.26 6.78 -11.24
C LEU A 634 -18.09 5.81 -11.47
N GLY A 635 -17.18 5.70 -10.51
CA GLY A 635 -16.10 4.71 -10.54
C GLY A 635 -15.07 4.88 -9.43
N ALA A 636 -14.12 3.93 -9.33
CA ALA A 636 -13.06 4.00 -8.33
C ALA A 636 -12.09 5.17 -8.55
N PHE A 637 -11.99 5.70 -9.78
CA PHE A 637 -11.13 6.83 -10.13
C PHE A 637 -11.94 8.12 -10.34
N THR A 638 -13.12 8.26 -9.73
CA THR A 638 -13.96 9.46 -9.89
C THR A 638 -13.22 10.75 -9.52
N GLY A 639 -12.65 10.85 -8.31
CA GLY A 639 -11.86 12.02 -7.90
C GLY A 639 -10.68 12.34 -8.82
N PHE A 640 -10.09 11.31 -9.46
CA PHE A 640 -9.00 11.45 -10.42
C PHE A 640 -9.45 12.22 -11.66
N TYR A 641 -10.58 11.82 -12.22
CA TYR A 641 -11.09 12.46 -13.44
C TYR A 641 -11.62 13.86 -13.17
N TYR A 642 -12.21 14.16 -12.00
CA TYR A 642 -12.56 15.54 -11.64
C TYR A 642 -11.32 16.43 -11.55
N LEU A 643 -10.25 15.97 -10.89
CA LEU A 643 -8.96 16.68 -10.85
C LEU A 643 -8.41 16.93 -12.27
N LEU A 644 -8.36 15.89 -13.11
CA LEU A 644 -7.81 16.03 -14.46
C LEU A 644 -8.63 16.94 -15.36
N THR A 645 -9.96 16.85 -15.29
CA THR A 645 -10.84 17.54 -16.23
C THR A 645 -11.13 18.98 -15.82
N GLY A 646 -11.05 19.29 -14.52
CA GLY A 646 -11.47 20.59 -13.95
C GLY A 646 -12.99 20.69 -13.75
N LEU A 647 -13.73 19.60 -13.93
CA LEU A 647 -15.18 19.58 -13.75
C LEU A 647 -15.56 19.70 -12.27
N LYS A 648 -16.71 20.32 -12.00
CA LYS A 648 -17.29 20.41 -10.65
C LYS A 648 -17.94 19.08 -10.26
N THR A 649 -17.70 18.64 -9.03
CA THR A 649 -18.35 17.44 -8.49
C THR A 649 -19.81 17.79 -8.16
N PRO A 650 -20.83 17.07 -8.69
CA PRO A 650 -22.24 17.38 -8.43
C PRO A 650 -22.73 16.91 -7.05
N THR A 651 -21.92 16.15 -6.31
CA THR A 651 -22.28 15.60 -5.00
C THR A 651 -21.17 15.83 -3.97
N PRO A 652 -21.48 15.70 -2.67
CA PRO A 652 -20.44 15.67 -1.64
C PRO A 652 -19.45 14.50 -1.76
N PHE A 653 -19.74 13.48 -2.57
CA PHE A 653 -19.01 12.22 -2.60
C PHE A 653 -18.12 12.08 -3.85
N ASP A 654 -16.80 12.17 -3.65
CA ASP A 654 -15.80 11.96 -4.71
C ASP A 654 -15.36 10.47 -4.85
N ILE A 655 -15.85 9.59 -3.96
CA ILE A 655 -15.78 8.12 -4.08
C ILE A 655 -17.18 7.53 -3.80
N PRO A 656 -17.91 7.07 -4.82
CA PRO A 656 -19.25 6.50 -4.67
C PRO A 656 -19.19 5.00 -4.30
N MET A 657 -18.49 4.66 -3.22
CA MET A 657 -18.48 3.29 -2.69
C MET A 657 -19.59 3.10 -1.66
N ARG A 658 -20.10 1.87 -1.51
CA ARG A 658 -21.11 1.52 -0.50
C ARG A 658 -20.67 1.88 0.93
N THR A 659 -19.37 1.83 1.20
CA THR A 659 -18.79 2.25 2.49
C THR A 659 -18.78 3.77 2.69
N SER A 660 -19.00 4.55 1.62
CA SER A 660 -18.99 6.02 1.63
C SER A 660 -20.41 6.62 1.67
N LEU A 661 -21.38 6.00 0.98
CA LEU A 661 -22.75 6.50 0.83
C LEU A 661 -23.65 6.29 2.08
N GLY A 662 -23.16 5.53 3.05
CA GLY A 662 -23.80 5.37 4.35
C GLY A 662 -24.95 4.35 4.44
N LEU A 663 -25.56 4.22 5.62
CA LEU A 663 -26.63 3.26 5.95
C LEU A 663 -27.86 3.38 5.04
N HIS A 664 -28.22 4.60 4.68
CA HIS A 664 -29.39 4.88 3.85
C HIS A 664 -29.07 5.04 2.36
N GLY A 665 -27.78 5.07 1.99
CA GLY A 665 -27.30 5.21 0.62
C GLY A 665 -28.01 6.34 -0.12
N THR A 666 -27.57 7.58 0.07
CA THR A 666 -28.19 8.83 -0.44
C THR A 666 -29.31 8.68 -1.45
#